data_AF-A0A3Q1HHN4-F1
#
_entry.id   AF-A0A3Q1HHN4-F1
#
_cell.length_a   1.000
_cell.length_b   1.000
_cell.length_c   1.000
_cell.angle_alpha   90.00
_cell.angle_beta   90.00
_cell.angle_gamma   90.00
#
_symmetry.space_group_name_H-M   'P 1'
#
loop_
_entity.id
_entity.type
_entity.pdbx_description
1 polymer ?
#
loop_
_entity_poly.entity_id
_entity_poly.type
_entity_poly.pdbx_seq_one_letter_code
_entity_poly.pdbx_strand_id
1 'polypeptide(L)'
;MSGDTKTLYWRSMSSTSQDDTPDVSPTVSRDSIITVKIIKVCFLSNSSNLGKNFKLVRCQEGWTVRDVINMVLSSGCVGPDIKHKLCYGLLLKHLKSSEIHWLHADLTVSELTQRYEQQHLEAEWRYDLRIRYIPPNFMETFENDRTTMLYFYQQIRSDYMMHYASKVSDGMALQLGCLEIRRFYKDMNPNGLEKKSNFELLEKDVGLDLFFPKELIDSMKSKQLRRLVQQTFQGYSTLEQSKCMAKFFTTLALCHSYTQESFACQLVHGWNLTIDLVIGPEGISQQTENSTPVCLATFSKVRSISYSAESDGRALLTVHIEGAKQPLSVNTSSLAVAENMADLIDGYCRLNGSESSLIIKPNKGRDTRHKLPDIPQSAGSSRSERGLNSDIYAEIPEGRGDCGDKYKISRDDVDVGQILGEGFFGEVHEGIYKSPTGEKTRVAIKTCKDCTADVKEKFLSEAELMKNLDHPHIVRLIGVIEVDPVWIVMELYQHGELGKYIIEQQYILTNATLILYCLQICKALAYLEGFNMVHRDIAVRNVLVASPECVKLGDFGLSRYVDEQEYYKASISRLPIKWMAPESINFRRFTTASDVWMFGVCVWEIFSMAQQPFFWLENGQVINQLESGIRLPKPQHCPPTLYSLLSRCWAYEPHARPSFCQLACSLSDIHKVEMEQELEVRQDRPRSSMSTVNTNSTEPPPKPSRLQNNTLPRVSHIQAADSRPAWEQERVHVENTLQRQRREMLMDRQWLEQEEKQLDPVVRLDSHTKNPEKGPENGPPEKPPMPPAVSQPLPTAELDRSGDQVYTAIMAIVKQVVQLKNDVKTLPASEYPQAVKAVGISLRSLIQSVDDILPSLHCSVTTEIEGTKKLLNKDLGELINKMRLAQQNSITSLKEECQKQMLAAAHTLALDSKNLLDAVDQARVRANLAKPRPEAPDKASSGE
;
A
#
# COMPACT_ATOMS: atom_id res chain seq x y z
N MET A 1 29.97 11.79 -18.38
CA MET A 1 30.30 11.40 -19.77
C MET A 1 29.41 10.21 -20.12
N SER A 2 28.54 10.22 -21.14
CA SER A 2 28.07 11.30 -22.01
C SER A 2 26.80 10.81 -22.72
N GLY A 3 25.71 11.59 -22.73
CA GLY A 3 24.46 11.22 -23.41
C GLY A 3 23.39 12.32 -23.37
N ASP A 4 22.83 12.62 -24.54
CA ASP A 4 21.55 13.29 -24.82
C ASP A 4 21.17 14.60 -24.11
N THR A 5 21.97 15.64 -24.34
CA THR A 5 21.49 17.03 -24.31
C THR A 5 20.61 17.36 -25.52
N LYS A 6 19.32 16.99 -25.46
CA LYS A 6 18.18 17.50 -26.29
C LYS A 6 16.90 17.10 -25.54
N THR A 7 16.13 18.00 -24.93
CA THR A 7 15.36 19.07 -25.60
C THR A 7 14.89 20.09 -24.56
N LEU A 8 14.82 21.38 -24.93
CA LEU A 8 13.95 22.46 -24.42
C LEU A 8 14.64 23.83 -24.63
N TYR A 9 14.68 24.30 -25.88
CA TYR A 9 14.96 25.70 -26.20
C TYR A 9 13.65 26.48 -26.12
N TRP A 10 13.44 27.27 -25.06
CA TRP A 10 12.37 28.26 -25.05
C TRP A 10 12.82 29.52 -25.79
N ARG A 11 11.98 30.02 -26.70
CA ARG A 11 12.28 31.22 -27.49
C ARG A 11 12.23 32.45 -26.59
N SER A 12 13.33 33.20 -26.53
CA SER A 12 13.28 34.62 -26.19
C SER A 12 12.53 35.36 -27.30
N MET A 13 11.51 36.14 -26.94
CA MET A 13 10.86 37.11 -27.83
C MET A 13 11.54 38.47 -27.62
N SER A 14 12.09 39.04 -28.69
CA SER A 14 12.81 40.32 -28.65
C SER A 14 11.87 41.52 -28.57
N SER A 15 12.30 42.55 -27.83
CA SER A 15 11.64 43.85 -27.68
C SER A 15 11.52 44.66 -28.97
N THR A 16 10.38 45.33 -29.18
CA THR A 16 10.20 46.41 -30.17
C THR A 16 9.27 47.51 -29.63
N SER A 17 9.36 48.70 -30.23
CA SER A 17 8.67 49.97 -29.90
C SER A 17 9.06 50.69 -28.60
N GLN A 18 9.14 52.01 -28.71
CA GLN A 18 9.41 53.00 -27.66
C GLN A 18 8.20 53.96 -27.52
N ASP A 19 8.37 55.00 -26.71
CA ASP A 19 7.59 56.24 -26.64
C ASP A 19 6.21 56.08 -25.92
N ASP A 20 5.80 56.95 -24.99
CA ASP A 20 6.44 58.18 -24.47
C ASP A 20 6.05 58.45 -22.97
N THR A 21 6.58 59.54 -22.42
CA THR A 21 6.62 59.98 -21.01
C THR A 21 5.36 60.79 -20.54
N PRO A 22 5.20 61.25 -19.26
CA PRO A 22 5.75 60.81 -17.95
C PRO A 22 4.72 60.79 -16.75
N ASP A 23 5.23 60.44 -15.56
CA ASP A 23 4.94 61.00 -14.22
C ASP A 23 3.85 60.39 -13.28
N VAL A 24 4.00 60.76 -12.00
CA VAL A 24 3.27 60.45 -10.76
C VAL A 24 3.65 59.14 -10.06
N SER A 25 4.56 59.26 -9.08
CA SER A 25 4.62 58.37 -7.92
C SER A 25 3.70 58.89 -6.80
N PRO A 26 3.21 58.00 -5.90
CA PRO A 26 3.82 58.03 -4.58
C PRO A 26 4.00 56.64 -3.91
N THR A 27 5.06 56.55 -3.10
CA THR A 27 5.26 55.67 -1.93
C THR A 27 4.40 54.40 -1.79
N VAL A 28 5.01 53.23 -2.00
CA VAL A 28 4.60 51.98 -1.34
C VAL A 28 5.64 51.65 -0.27
N SER A 29 5.20 51.24 0.91
CA SER A 29 6.05 50.82 2.03
C SER A 29 6.86 49.57 1.67
N ARG A 30 8.13 49.51 2.09
CA ARG A 30 8.89 48.26 2.13
C ARG A 30 8.44 47.42 3.33
N ASP A 31 7.31 46.76 3.19
CA ASP A 31 6.98 45.66 4.08
C ASP A 31 7.98 44.53 3.84
N SER A 32 8.70 44.15 4.90
CA SER A 32 9.74 43.13 4.83
C SER A 32 9.11 41.74 4.69
N ILE A 33 8.94 41.29 3.45
CA ILE A 33 8.53 39.92 3.13
C ILE A 33 9.49 38.96 3.84
N ILE A 34 8.96 38.23 4.83
CA ILE A 34 9.73 37.23 5.58
C ILE A 34 10.05 36.07 4.63
N THR A 35 11.26 36.05 4.08
CA THR A 35 11.72 35.01 3.16
C THR A 35 12.00 33.73 3.93
N VAL A 36 10.95 32.92 4.10
CA VAL A 36 11.02 31.58 4.69
C VAL A 36 12.02 30.72 3.92
N LYS A 37 13.12 30.33 4.57
CA LYS A 37 14.13 29.42 4.01
C LYS A 37 13.61 27.98 4.09
N ILE A 38 13.78 27.23 3.00
CA ILE A 38 13.44 25.80 2.93
C ILE A 38 14.71 25.04 2.58
N ILE A 39 15.14 24.10 3.43
CA ILE A 39 16.35 23.29 3.21
C ILE A 39 15.94 21.89 2.72
N LYS A 40 16.58 21.42 1.65
CA LYS A 40 16.43 20.05 1.14
C LYS A 40 17.45 19.12 1.79
N VAL A 41 17.08 18.50 2.91
CA VAL A 41 17.93 17.52 3.61
C VAL A 41 17.76 16.14 2.97
N CYS A 42 18.80 15.64 2.32
CA CYS A 42 18.85 14.28 1.81
C CYS A 42 19.20 13.30 2.94
N PHE A 43 18.69 12.07 2.87
CA PHE A 43 18.94 11.03 3.85
C PHE A 43 18.97 9.64 3.18
N LEU A 44 19.48 8.64 3.92
CA LEU A 44 19.52 7.25 3.45
C LEU A 44 18.21 6.54 3.83
N SER A 45 17.70 5.73 2.90
CA SER A 45 16.57 4.83 3.15
C SER A 45 16.88 3.45 2.57
N ASN A 46 16.06 2.49 2.97
CA ASN A 46 16.16 1.08 2.60
C ASN A 46 15.81 0.76 1.13
N SER A 47 15.47 1.77 0.31
CA SER A 47 15.22 1.69 -1.14
C SER A 47 16.44 1.24 -1.95
N SER A 48 16.20 0.77 -3.18
CA SER A 48 17.22 0.58 -4.22
C SER A 48 17.88 1.88 -4.70
N ASN A 49 17.35 3.05 -4.31
CA ASN A 49 17.80 4.38 -4.70
C ASN A 49 18.62 5.06 -3.59
N LEU A 50 19.78 4.49 -3.25
CA LEU A 50 20.71 5.06 -2.26
C LEU A 50 20.96 6.56 -2.56
N GLY A 51 20.75 7.42 -1.57
CA GLY A 51 21.00 8.86 -1.67
C GLY A 51 20.02 9.69 -2.50
N LYS A 52 18.86 9.15 -2.94
CA LYS A 52 17.82 9.96 -3.62
C LYS A 52 16.70 10.47 -2.70
N ASN A 53 16.56 9.91 -1.49
CA ASN A 53 15.52 10.30 -0.55
C ASN A 53 15.86 11.62 0.14
N PHE A 54 14.85 12.46 0.37
CA PHE A 54 15.02 13.78 0.99
C PHE A 54 13.74 14.25 1.69
N LYS A 55 13.90 15.15 2.66
CA LYS A 55 12.84 15.94 3.26
C LYS A 55 13.07 17.42 2.95
N LEU A 56 12.00 18.14 2.62
CA LEU A 56 12.01 19.60 2.62
C LEU A 56 11.70 20.08 4.05
N VAL A 57 12.58 20.92 4.60
CA VAL A 57 12.46 21.45 5.96
C VAL A 57 12.26 22.96 5.88
N ARG A 58 11.03 23.41 6.18
CA ARG A 58 10.71 24.82 6.40
C ARG A 58 11.42 25.27 7.67
N CYS A 59 12.28 26.28 7.56
CA CYS A 59 13.08 26.80 8.67
C CYS A 59 12.46 28.10 9.17
N GLN A 60 12.31 28.24 10.49
CA GLN A 60 11.85 29.47 11.13
C GLN A 60 13.05 30.36 11.48
N GLU A 61 12.81 31.62 11.87
CA GLU A 61 13.86 32.55 12.24
C GLU A 61 14.62 32.08 13.49
N GLY A 62 15.95 32.22 13.48
CA GLY A 62 16.81 31.81 14.60
C GLY A 62 17.11 30.30 14.73
N TRP A 63 16.51 29.43 13.90
CA TRP A 63 16.78 27.99 13.93
C TRP A 63 18.26 27.64 13.69
N THR A 64 18.69 26.58 14.36
CA THR A 64 20.04 25.99 14.24
C THR A 64 20.03 24.72 13.39
N VAL A 65 21.22 24.26 12.99
CA VAL A 65 21.42 22.95 12.35
C VAL A 65 20.92 21.80 13.23
N ARG A 66 21.03 21.90 14.56
CA ARG A 66 20.43 20.93 15.51
C ARG A 66 18.91 20.83 15.33
N ASP A 67 18.23 21.95 15.12
CA ASP A 67 16.76 21.98 14.96
C ASP A 67 16.34 21.36 13.63
N VAL A 68 17.09 21.64 12.55
CA VAL A 68 16.90 21.00 11.24
C VAL A 68 17.10 19.48 11.33
N ILE A 69 18.16 19.00 12.00
CA ILE A 69 18.38 17.56 12.24
C ILE A 69 17.23 16.96 13.05
N ASN A 70 16.85 17.60 14.16
CA ASN A 70 15.75 17.13 15.02
C ASN A 70 14.41 17.08 14.28
N MET A 71 14.12 18.02 13.37
CA MET A 71 12.92 18.01 12.53
C MET A 71 12.89 16.84 11.55
N VAL A 72 14.03 16.49 10.92
CA VAL A 72 14.12 15.31 10.05
C VAL A 72 13.99 14.01 10.84
N LEU A 73 14.71 13.86 11.95
CA LEU A 73 14.65 12.66 12.79
C LEU A 73 13.27 12.45 13.43
N SER A 74 12.62 13.52 13.92
CA SER A 74 11.29 13.42 14.55
C SER A 74 10.13 13.28 13.56
N SER A 75 10.37 13.53 12.27
CA SER A 75 9.39 13.31 11.19
C SER A 75 9.14 11.83 10.87
N GLY A 76 9.90 10.89 11.42
CA GLY A 76 9.75 9.46 11.12
C GLY A 76 10.19 9.02 9.72
N CYS A 77 10.58 9.93 8.82
CA CYS A 77 11.01 9.58 7.46
C CYS A 77 12.36 8.85 7.40
N VAL A 78 13.13 8.88 8.50
CA VAL A 78 14.36 8.09 8.71
C VAL A 78 14.05 6.73 9.36
N GLY A 79 12.86 6.56 9.93
CA GLY A 79 12.41 5.42 10.72
C GLY A 79 11.89 5.81 12.11
N PRO A 80 11.26 4.88 12.85
CA PRO A 80 10.68 5.13 14.18
C PRO A 80 11.73 5.12 15.31
N ASP A 81 11.32 5.49 16.52
CA ASP A 81 11.99 5.21 17.80
C ASP A 81 13.49 5.57 17.95
N ILE A 82 13.94 6.60 17.21
CA ILE A 82 15.33 7.09 17.25
C ILE A 82 15.64 7.70 18.62
N LYS A 83 16.53 7.05 19.37
CA LYS A 83 17.02 7.45 20.70
C LYS A 83 18.32 8.22 20.60
N HIS A 84 19.26 7.74 19.78
CA HIS A 84 20.64 8.25 19.71
C HIS A 84 20.81 9.46 18.77
N LYS A 85 19.93 10.46 18.91
CA LYS A 85 19.89 11.66 18.05
C LYS A 85 21.22 12.42 18.00
N LEU A 86 21.99 12.42 19.09
CA LEU A 86 23.30 13.06 19.19
C LEU A 86 24.38 12.44 18.28
N CYS A 87 24.18 11.24 17.72
CA CYS A 87 25.13 10.61 16.79
C CYS A 87 25.04 11.19 15.37
N TYR A 88 23.96 11.91 15.05
CA TYR A 88 23.69 12.49 13.73
C TYR A 88 24.30 13.88 13.57
N GLY A 89 24.87 14.15 12.39
CA GLY A 89 25.32 15.45 11.92
C GLY A 89 24.80 15.73 10.50
N LEU A 90 24.95 16.97 10.04
CA LEU A 90 24.53 17.40 8.71
C LEU A 90 25.75 17.74 7.85
N LEU A 91 25.97 17.00 6.78
CA LEU A 91 27.06 17.21 5.83
C LEU A 91 26.58 18.13 4.70
N LEU A 92 27.24 19.27 4.52
CA LEU A 92 27.11 20.10 3.32
C LEU A 92 28.19 19.71 2.32
N LYS A 93 27.77 19.33 1.11
CA LYS A 93 28.65 18.90 0.02
C LYS A 93 28.42 19.76 -1.22
N HIS A 94 29.51 20.26 -1.81
CA HIS A 94 29.44 20.91 -3.11
C HIS A 94 29.36 19.86 -4.23
N LEU A 95 28.49 20.06 -5.21
CA LEU A 95 28.24 19.09 -6.28
C LEU A 95 29.24 19.18 -7.45
N LYS A 96 30.08 20.24 -7.49
CA LYS A 96 31.03 20.50 -8.59
C LYS A 96 32.51 20.44 -8.18
N SER A 97 32.83 20.34 -6.88
CA SER A 97 34.19 20.19 -6.36
C SER A 97 34.26 19.03 -5.35
N SER A 98 35.45 18.75 -4.81
CA SER A 98 35.64 17.79 -3.71
C SER A 98 35.37 18.39 -2.32
N GLU A 99 34.68 19.55 -2.27
CA GLU A 99 34.55 20.35 -1.05
C GLU A 99 33.38 19.88 -0.17
N ILE A 100 33.67 19.74 1.13
CA ILE A 100 32.74 19.29 2.15
C ILE A 100 32.90 20.10 3.44
N HIS A 101 31.75 20.45 4.03
CA HIS A 101 31.65 21.16 5.31
C HIS A 101 30.68 20.40 6.21
N TRP A 102 31.14 19.91 7.36
CA TRP A 102 30.26 19.42 8.41
C TRP A 102 29.67 20.60 9.17
N LEU A 103 28.34 20.70 9.14
CA LEU A 103 27.63 21.82 9.71
C LEU A 103 27.46 21.61 11.22
N HIS A 104 28.18 22.43 11.99
CA HIS A 104 28.16 22.37 13.45
C HIS A 104 26.74 22.59 14.00
N ALA A 105 26.39 21.85 15.05
CA ALA A 105 25.03 21.81 15.60
C ALA A 105 24.48 23.19 16.05
N ASP A 106 25.35 24.09 16.51
CA ASP A 106 25.01 25.44 16.98
C ASP A 106 25.15 26.53 15.89
N LEU A 107 25.37 26.15 14.63
CA LEU A 107 25.32 27.07 13.49
C LEU A 107 23.86 27.42 13.17
N THR A 108 23.56 28.72 13.06
CA THR A 108 22.22 29.19 12.66
C THR A 108 22.00 29.07 11.15
N VAL A 109 20.75 28.90 10.72
CA VAL A 109 20.38 28.87 9.28
C VAL A 109 20.73 30.19 8.57
N SER A 110 20.74 31.32 9.29
CA SER A 110 21.20 32.62 8.76
C SER A 110 22.72 32.69 8.59
N GLU A 111 23.52 32.25 9.57
CA GLU A 111 24.98 32.10 9.40
C GLU A 111 25.32 31.14 8.24
N LEU A 112 24.59 30.02 8.13
CA LEU A 112 24.74 29.02 7.05
C LEU A 112 24.54 29.64 5.66
N THR A 113 23.38 30.28 5.43
CA THR A 113 23.06 30.94 4.16
C THR A 113 24.05 32.05 3.84
N GLN A 114 24.43 32.87 4.82
CA GLN A 114 25.44 33.92 4.61
C GLN A 114 26.82 33.34 4.23
N ARG A 115 27.21 32.22 4.84
CA ARG A 115 28.57 31.70 4.73
C ARG A 115 28.83 30.90 3.46
N TYR A 116 27.88 30.07 3.01
CA TYR A 116 28.08 29.13 1.91
C TYR A 116 27.22 29.44 0.67
N GLU A 117 25.98 29.87 0.87
CA GLU A 117 25.01 30.11 -0.22
C GLU A 117 25.14 31.51 -0.87
N GLN A 118 25.93 32.42 -0.28
CA GLN A 118 26.31 33.68 -0.94
C GLN A 118 27.48 33.52 -1.92
N GLN A 119 28.23 32.42 -1.86
CA GLN A 119 29.40 32.17 -2.70
C GLN A 119 29.07 31.34 -3.96
N HIS A 120 28.05 30.48 -3.85
CA HIS A 120 27.65 29.49 -4.85
C HIS A 120 26.14 29.35 -4.89
N LEU A 121 25.57 28.97 -6.05
CA LEU A 121 24.12 28.84 -6.19
C LEU A 121 23.60 27.69 -5.31
N GLU A 122 22.42 27.86 -4.69
CA GLU A 122 21.82 26.85 -3.81
C GLU A 122 21.68 25.46 -4.47
N ALA A 123 21.44 25.41 -5.79
CA ALA A 123 21.36 24.17 -6.56
C ALA A 123 22.73 23.48 -6.81
N GLU A 124 23.85 24.11 -6.46
CA GLU A 124 25.20 23.52 -6.47
C GLU A 124 25.56 22.84 -5.15
N TRP A 125 24.77 23.09 -4.09
CA TRP A 125 24.94 22.51 -2.76
C TRP A 125 24.01 21.31 -2.54
N ARG A 126 24.43 20.41 -1.64
CA ARG A 126 23.63 19.28 -1.17
C ARG A 126 23.83 19.08 0.32
N TYR A 127 22.73 18.96 1.06
CA TYR A 127 22.70 18.61 2.47
C TYR A 127 22.44 17.10 2.61
N ASP A 128 23.31 16.37 3.28
CA ASP A 128 23.19 14.93 3.57
C ASP A 128 23.19 14.69 5.09
N LEU A 129 22.10 14.17 5.63
CA LEU A 129 22.01 13.72 7.02
C LEU A 129 22.85 12.44 7.19
N ARG A 130 23.78 12.43 8.14
CA ARG A 130 24.73 11.31 8.33
C ARG A 130 25.01 11.06 9.81
N ILE A 131 25.31 9.82 10.17
CA ILE A 131 25.88 9.50 11.49
C ILE A 131 27.37 9.81 11.43
N ARG A 132 27.88 10.58 12.40
CA ARG A 132 29.28 11.01 12.47
C ARG A 132 29.93 10.67 13.81
N TYR A 133 29.24 10.93 14.91
CA TYR A 133 29.75 10.75 16.26
C TYR A 133 29.33 9.36 16.75
N ILE A 134 30.27 8.42 16.76
CA ILE A 134 29.97 6.99 16.94
C ILE A 134 30.30 6.59 18.37
N PRO A 135 29.35 6.10 19.18
CA PRO A 135 29.64 5.75 20.57
C PRO A 135 30.64 4.57 20.67
N PRO A 136 31.45 4.50 21.74
CA PRO A 136 32.22 3.30 22.03
C PRO A 136 31.26 2.11 22.18
N ASN A 137 31.66 0.94 21.66
CA ASN A 137 30.79 -0.24 21.55
C ASN A 137 29.44 0.01 20.82
N PHE A 138 29.41 0.82 19.76
CA PHE A 138 28.17 1.18 19.04
C PHE A 138 27.23 0.01 18.68
N MET A 139 27.76 -1.20 18.49
CA MET A 139 26.94 -2.39 18.21
C MET A 139 26.02 -2.79 19.38
N GLU A 140 26.45 -2.55 20.61
CA GLU A 140 25.68 -2.72 21.85
C GLU A 140 24.80 -1.49 22.09
N THR A 141 25.36 -0.28 21.95
CA THR A 141 24.62 0.99 22.14
C THR A 141 23.39 1.09 21.24
N PHE A 142 23.52 0.74 19.95
CA PHE A 142 22.43 0.80 18.98
C PHE A 142 21.57 -0.48 18.94
N GLU A 143 21.81 -1.50 19.78
CA GLU A 143 20.97 -2.71 19.80
C GLU A 143 19.51 -2.37 20.13
N ASN A 144 19.32 -1.43 21.06
CA ASN A 144 18.01 -0.91 21.48
C ASN A 144 17.49 0.23 20.57
N ASP A 145 18.17 0.54 19.45
CA ASP A 145 17.85 1.61 18.50
C ASP A 145 18.07 1.09 17.06
N ARG A 146 17.16 0.20 16.66
CA ARG A 146 17.21 -0.50 15.37
C ARG A 146 17.29 0.46 14.17
N THR A 147 16.66 1.62 14.26
CA THR A 147 16.66 2.65 13.22
C THR A 147 18.06 3.25 13.07
N THR A 148 18.71 3.66 14.16
CA THR A 148 20.09 4.20 14.12
C THR A 148 21.08 3.13 13.65
N MET A 149 20.94 1.88 14.12
CA MET A 149 21.74 0.74 13.66
C MET A 149 21.63 0.53 12.13
N LEU A 150 20.40 0.52 11.62
CA LEU A 150 20.13 0.27 10.20
C LEU A 150 20.54 1.45 9.31
N TYR A 151 20.40 2.69 9.80
CA TYR A 151 20.89 3.89 9.12
C TYR A 151 22.42 3.89 9.01
N PHE A 152 23.11 3.55 10.10
CA PHE A 152 24.57 3.44 10.12
C PHE A 152 25.06 2.33 9.18
N TYR A 153 24.36 1.20 9.16
CA TYR A 153 24.60 0.11 8.20
C TYR A 153 24.46 0.58 6.74
N GLN A 154 23.35 1.25 6.40
CA GLN A 154 23.13 1.79 5.05
C GLN A 154 24.24 2.78 4.65
N GLN A 155 24.68 3.64 5.58
CA GLN A 155 25.74 4.61 5.35
C GLN A 155 27.05 3.93 4.99
N ILE A 156 27.51 3.01 5.84
CA ILE A 156 28.77 2.28 5.64
C ILE A 156 28.71 1.44 4.35
N ARG A 157 27.58 0.81 4.04
CA ARG A 157 27.37 0.11 2.76
C ARG A 157 27.43 1.07 1.55
N SER A 158 26.84 2.27 1.66
CA SER A 158 26.88 3.29 0.60
C SER A 158 28.30 3.77 0.34
N ASP A 159 29.04 4.10 1.40
CA ASP A 159 30.42 4.59 1.31
C ASP A 159 31.36 3.49 0.78
N TYR A 160 31.17 2.23 1.21
CA TYR A 160 31.84 1.06 0.64
C TYR A 160 31.61 0.96 -0.87
N MET A 161 30.34 0.94 -1.32
CA MET A 161 30.00 0.80 -2.75
C MET A 161 30.52 1.96 -3.62
N MET A 162 30.62 3.18 -3.07
CA MET A 162 31.10 4.35 -3.82
C MET A 162 32.62 4.56 -3.80
N HIS A 163 33.32 4.12 -2.74
CA HIS A 163 34.71 4.55 -2.49
C HIS A 163 35.71 3.44 -2.13
N TYR A 164 35.26 2.22 -1.83
CA TYR A 164 36.13 1.12 -1.37
C TYR A 164 35.90 -0.23 -2.05
N ALA A 165 34.77 -0.46 -2.74
CA ALA A 165 34.45 -1.74 -3.35
C ALA A 165 35.42 -2.16 -4.49
N SER A 166 36.12 -1.21 -5.12
CA SER A 166 37.21 -1.44 -6.07
C SER A 166 38.60 -1.60 -5.43
N LYS A 167 38.70 -1.52 -4.09
CA LYS A 167 39.93 -1.68 -3.30
C LYS A 167 39.97 -2.98 -2.49
N VAL A 168 38.86 -3.73 -2.45
CA VAL A 168 38.77 -5.03 -1.77
C VAL A 168 38.99 -6.17 -2.77
N SER A 169 39.31 -7.37 -2.27
CA SER A 169 39.40 -8.56 -3.13
C SER A 169 38.02 -9.08 -3.53
N ASP A 170 37.92 -9.72 -4.70
CA ASP A 170 36.71 -10.40 -5.19
C ASP A 170 36.05 -11.28 -4.13
N GLY A 171 36.85 -12.01 -3.36
CA GLY A 171 36.37 -12.88 -2.28
C GLY A 171 35.66 -12.10 -1.16
N MET A 172 36.16 -10.93 -0.78
CA MET A 172 35.51 -10.09 0.23
C MET A 172 34.32 -9.31 -0.34
N ALA A 173 34.38 -8.86 -1.60
CA ALA A 173 33.23 -8.28 -2.28
C ALA A 173 32.07 -9.29 -2.42
N LEU A 174 32.38 -10.55 -2.73
CA LEU A 174 31.43 -11.66 -2.71
C LEU A 174 30.83 -11.86 -1.30
N GLN A 175 31.65 -11.83 -0.25
CA GLN A 175 31.16 -11.98 1.13
C GLN A 175 30.23 -10.84 1.55
N LEU A 176 30.65 -9.59 1.37
CA LEU A 176 29.87 -8.40 1.72
C LEU A 176 28.55 -8.33 0.93
N GLY A 177 28.57 -8.65 -0.36
CA GLY A 177 27.36 -8.72 -1.18
C GLY A 177 26.42 -9.86 -0.81
N CYS A 178 26.95 -11.05 -0.47
CA CYS A 178 26.11 -12.16 0.02
C CYS A 178 25.49 -11.87 1.40
N LEU A 179 26.20 -11.14 2.28
CA LEU A 179 25.65 -10.65 3.54
C LEU A 179 24.53 -9.63 3.30
N GLU A 180 24.68 -8.70 2.35
CA GLU A 180 23.59 -7.80 1.96
C GLU A 180 22.40 -8.57 1.38
N ILE A 181 22.61 -9.54 0.49
CA ILE A 181 21.49 -10.36 -0.06
C ILE A 181 20.74 -11.07 1.07
N ARG A 182 21.42 -11.65 2.07
CA ARG A 182 20.78 -12.30 3.23
C ARG A 182 20.04 -11.31 4.13
N ARG A 183 20.58 -10.11 4.32
CA ARG A 183 20.01 -9.02 5.14
C ARG A 183 18.81 -8.35 4.47
N PHE A 184 18.89 -8.14 3.16
CA PHE A 184 17.87 -7.51 2.32
C PHE A 184 16.68 -8.47 2.11
N TYR A 185 16.96 -9.72 1.72
CA TYR A 185 15.97 -10.79 1.62
C TYR A 185 15.86 -11.58 2.94
N LYS A 186 15.63 -10.87 4.06
CA LYS A 186 15.58 -11.43 5.42
C LYS A 186 14.66 -12.66 5.56
N ASP A 187 13.58 -12.73 4.78
CA ASP A 187 12.57 -13.80 4.77
C ASP A 187 12.82 -14.95 3.77
N MET A 188 13.88 -14.88 2.96
CA MET A 188 14.18 -15.91 1.95
C MET A 188 14.61 -17.22 2.61
N ASN A 189 14.12 -18.35 2.10
CA ASN A 189 14.56 -19.69 2.49
C ASN A 189 16.10 -19.81 2.35
N PRO A 190 16.83 -20.49 3.27
CA PRO A 190 18.28 -20.68 3.15
C PRO A 190 18.76 -21.18 1.77
N ASN A 191 18.03 -22.11 1.16
CA ASN A 191 18.31 -22.66 -0.17
C ASN A 191 17.72 -21.79 -1.31
N GLY A 192 17.28 -20.57 -1.01
CA GLY A 192 16.49 -19.71 -1.90
C GLY A 192 17.19 -19.34 -3.21
N LEU A 193 18.52 -19.18 -3.20
CA LEU A 193 19.32 -18.88 -4.39
C LEU A 193 19.76 -20.11 -5.18
N GLU A 194 19.57 -21.34 -4.67
CA GLU A 194 19.92 -22.57 -5.39
C GLU A 194 19.01 -22.77 -6.61
N LYS A 195 17.75 -22.30 -6.51
CA LYS A 195 16.81 -22.30 -7.62
C LYS A 195 17.27 -21.32 -8.70
N LYS A 196 17.57 -21.85 -9.89
CA LYS A 196 17.99 -21.10 -11.08
C LYS A 196 17.10 -19.88 -11.37
N SER A 197 15.78 -20.03 -11.26
CA SER A 197 14.79 -18.97 -11.44
C SER A 197 14.97 -17.79 -10.48
N ASN A 198 15.28 -18.08 -9.23
CA ASN A 198 15.37 -17.08 -8.16
C ASN A 198 16.66 -16.26 -8.31
N PHE A 199 17.74 -16.90 -8.75
CA PHE A 199 18.95 -16.17 -9.14
C PHE A 199 18.71 -15.34 -10.41
N GLU A 200 17.97 -15.85 -11.39
CA GLU A 200 17.69 -15.11 -12.63
C GLU A 200 16.80 -13.88 -12.40
N LEU A 201 15.90 -13.93 -11.40
CA LEU A 201 15.17 -12.75 -10.90
C LEU A 201 16.13 -11.69 -10.31
N LEU A 202 17.08 -12.12 -9.47
CA LEU A 202 18.10 -11.24 -8.89
C LEU A 202 19.01 -10.62 -9.97
N GLU A 203 19.38 -11.42 -10.97
CA GLU A 203 20.32 -11.06 -12.03
C GLU A 203 19.73 -10.12 -13.10
N LYS A 204 18.42 -10.21 -13.36
CA LYS A 204 17.75 -9.43 -14.41
C LYS A 204 16.85 -8.32 -13.90
N ASP A 205 16.04 -8.61 -12.88
CA ASP A 205 14.89 -7.77 -12.51
C ASP A 205 15.20 -6.88 -11.30
N VAL A 206 16.23 -7.24 -10.53
CA VAL A 206 16.76 -6.46 -9.39
C VAL A 206 18.10 -5.80 -9.71
N GLY A 207 18.97 -6.49 -10.45
CA GLY A 207 20.33 -6.06 -10.76
C GLY A 207 21.35 -6.54 -9.71
N LEU A 208 22.44 -7.17 -10.17
CA LEU A 208 23.53 -7.58 -9.29
C LEU A 208 24.34 -6.39 -8.76
N ASP A 209 24.31 -5.24 -9.44
CA ASP A 209 25.04 -4.02 -9.05
C ASP A 209 24.44 -3.30 -7.82
N LEU A 210 23.26 -3.72 -7.36
CA LEU A 210 22.75 -3.38 -6.03
C LEU A 210 23.53 -4.07 -4.89
N PHE A 211 24.17 -5.20 -5.17
CA PHE A 211 24.80 -6.09 -4.18
C PHE A 211 26.32 -6.22 -4.32
N PHE A 212 26.85 -6.07 -5.54
CA PHE A 212 28.25 -6.30 -5.88
C PHE A 212 28.82 -5.13 -6.71
N PRO A 213 30.12 -4.79 -6.56
CA PRO A 213 30.78 -3.80 -7.45
C PRO A 213 30.76 -4.26 -8.90
N LYS A 214 30.73 -3.30 -9.84
CA LYS A 214 30.70 -3.58 -11.28
C LYS A 214 31.98 -4.28 -11.74
N GLU A 215 33.09 -3.93 -11.12
CA GLU A 215 34.40 -4.56 -11.28
C GLU A 215 34.38 -6.08 -11.01
N LEU A 216 33.57 -6.56 -10.05
CA LEU A 216 33.37 -7.99 -9.76
C LEU A 216 32.38 -8.64 -10.74
N ILE A 217 31.38 -7.89 -11.22
CA ILE A 217 30.38 -8.39 -12.17
C ILE A 217 31.00 -8.55 -13.57
N ASP A 218 31.78 -7.56 -14.02
CA ASP A 218 32.36 -7.49 -15.36
C ASP A 218 33.63 -8.36 -15.49
N SER A 219 34.35 -8.63 -14.40
CA SER A 219 35.54 -9.51 -14.41
C SER A 219 35.20 -11.01 -14.54
N MET A 220 33.95 -11.41 -14.28
CA MET A 220 33.56 -12.82 -14.23
C MET A 220 32.41 -13.14 -15.20
N LYS A 221 32.50 -14.27 -15.90
CA LYS A 221 31.39 -14.77 -16.72
C LYS A 221 30.19 -15.09 -15.82
N SER A 222 28.97 -14.71 -16.20
CA SER A 222 27.78 -14.80 -15.34
C SER A 222 27.54 -16.19 -14.73
N LYS A 223 27.83 -17.27 -15.47
CA LYS A 223 27.75 -18.67 -14.98
C LYS A 223 28.78 -19.02 -13.90
N GLN A 224 29.93 -18.34 -13.87
CA GLN A 224 30.95 -18.43 -12.82
C GLN A 224 30.56 -17.58 -11.61
N LEU A 225 30.18 -16.31 -11.83
CA LEU A 225 29.70 -15.41 -10.79
C LEU A 225 28.53 -16.02 -10.01
N ARG A 226 27.52 -16.55 -10.73
CA ARG A 226 26.36 -17.24 -10.15
C ARG A 226 26.76 -18.38 -9.20
N ARG A 227 27.72 -19.22 -9.61
CA ARG A 227 28.22 -20.33 -8.78
C ARG A 227 28.90 -19.83 -7.50
N LEU A 228 29.73 -18.81 -7.62
CA LEU A 228 30.45 -18.22 -6.48
C LEU A 228 29.47 -17.56 -5.49
N VAL A 229 28.52 -16.77 -5.98
CA VAL A 229 27.47 -16.17 -5.13
C VAL A 229 26.62 -17.25 -4.45
N GLN A 230 26.20 -18.30 -5.16
CA GLN A 230 25.47 -19.43 -4.56
C GLN A 230 26.29 -20.13 -3.45
N GLN A 231 27.57 -20.41 -3.71
CA GLN A 231 28.47 -21.07 -2.76
C GLN A 231 28.77 -20.20 -1.52
N THR A 232 29.04 -18.90 -1.71
CA THR A 232 29.29 -17.96 -0.61
C THR A 232 28.02 -17.71 0.20
N PHE A 233 26.86 -17.59 -0.45
CA PHE A 233 25.58 -17.37 0.23
C PHE A 233 25.18 -18.52 1.15
N GLN A 234 25.46 -19.78 0.79
CA GLN A 234 25.17 -20.93 1.68
C GLN A 234 25.76 -20.75 3.09
N GLY A 235 26.97 -20.19 3.21
CA GLY A 235 27.63 -19.91 4.50
C GLY A 235 26.98 -18.81 5.35
N TYR A 236 26.08 -18.01 4.78
CA TYR A 236 25.29 -16.98 5.47
C TYR A 236 23.78 -17.26 5.45
N SER A 237 23.36 -18.33 4.79
CA SER A 237 21.98 -18.60 4.40
C SER A 237 20.97 -18.65 5.56
N THR A 238 21.41 -18.95 6.76
CA THR A 238 20.59 -19.06 8.00
C THR A 238 20.71 -17.83 8.93
N LEU A 239 21.45 -16.79 8.55
CA LEU A 239 21.69 -15.63 9.41
C LEU A 239 20.51 -14.64 9.43
N GLU A 240 20.23 -14.13 10.63
CA GLU A 240 19.26 -13.05 10.88
C GLU A 240 19.84 -11.67 10.53
N GLN A 241 18.96 -10.67 10.38
CA GLN A 241 19.32 -9.34 9.90
C GLN A 241 20.43 -8.67 10.75
N SER A 242 20.33 -8.72 12.08
CA SER A 242 21.35 -8.19 13.01
C SER A 242 22.69 -8.89 12.85
N LYS A 243 22.69 -10.23 12.81
CA LYS A 243 23.89 -11.05 12.62
C LYS A 243 24.56 -10.82 11.25
N CYS A 244 23.79 -10.48 10.21
CA CYS A 244 24.32 -10.06 8.92
C CYS A 244 25.01 -8.69 8.99
N MET A 245 24.38 -7.70 9.64
CA MET A 245 24.97 -6.35 9.81
C MET A 245 26.25 -6.42 10.65
N ALA A 246 26.22 -7.12 11.79
CA ALA A 246 27.40 -7.33 12.64
C ALA A 246 28.54 -8.03 11.88
N LYS A 247 28.25 -9.07 11.08
CA LYS A 247 29.27 -9.70 10.23
C LYS A 247 29.83 -8.73 9.19
N PHE A 248 28.99 -8.01 8.47
CA PHE A 248 29.40 -7.05 7.45
C PHE A 248 30.34 -5.98 8.03
N PHE A 249 29.99 -5.42 9.21
CA PHE A 249 30.86 -4.53 9.97
C PHE A 249 32.22 -5.18 10.28
N THR A 250 32.24 -6.37 10.90
CA THR A 250 33.50 -7.06 11.21
C THR A 250 34.33 -7.44 9.99
N THR A 251 33.71 -7.73 8.84
CA THR A 251 34.40 -8.06 7.59
C THR A 251 35.02 -6.81 6.94
N LEU A 252 34.27 -5.70 6.86
CA LEU A 252 34.77 -4.46 6.27
C LEU A 252 35.88 -3.81 7.14
N ALA A 253 35.79 -3.95 8.46
CA ALA A 253 36.81 -3.45 9.39
C ALA A 253 38.21 -4.06 9.17
N LEU A 254 38.33 -5.19 8.47
CA LEU A 254 39.62 -5.81 8.12
C LEU A 254 40.41 -5.02 7.06
N CYS A 255 39.78 -4.11 6.31
CA CYS A 255 40.44 -3.31 5.28
C CYS A 255 40.13 -1.80 5.35
N HIS A 256 39.06 -1.40 6.02
CA HIS A 256 38.64 0.00 6.12
C HIS A 256 38.05 0.26 7.51
N SER A 257 38.71 1.12 8.28
CA SER A 257 38.11 1.67 9.50
C SER A 257 37.11 2.76 9.12
N TYR A 258 35.83 2.47 9.33
CA TYR A 258 34.68 3.36 9.12
C TYR A 258 34.22 4.03 10.42
N THR A 259 34.90 3.79 11.55
CA THR A 259 34.62 4.39 12.87
C THR A 259 35.52 5.56 13.22
N GLN A 260 36.47 5.92 12.35
CA GLN A 260 37.43 6.99 12.58
C GLN A 260 37.59 7.85 11.32
N GLU A 261 37.83 9.14 11.50
CA GLU A 261 38.29 10.05 10.43
C GLU A 261 39.79 10.34 10.64
N SER A 262 40.60 10.26 9.58
CA SER A 262 42.04 10.54 9.61
C SER A 262 42.35 11.84 8.86
N PHE A 263 43.12 12.72 9.48
CA PHE A 263 43.46 14.05 8.94
C PHE A 263 44.97 14.28 8.86
N ALA A 264 45.49 14.38 7.64
CA ALA A 264 46.87 14.79 7.39
C ALA A 264 47.06 16.26 7.81
N CYS A 265 47.94 16.50 8.79
CA CYS A 265 48.23 17.80 9.37
C CYS A 265 49.69 17.92 9.81
N GLN A 266 50.14 19.12 10.19
CA GLN A 266 51.52 19.37 10.64
C GLN A 266 51.53 19.75 12.12
N LEU A 267 52.35 19.08 12.94
CA LEU A 267 52.54 19.45 14.34
C LEU A 267 53.31 20.78 14.46
N VAL A 268 52.75 21.72 15.22
CA VAL A 268 53.37 23.04 15.47
C VAL A 268 54.49 22.97 16.52
N HIS A 269 54.41 22.00 17.43
CA HIS A 269 55.34 21.85 18.55
C HIS A 269 56.34 20.72 18.27
N GLY A 270 57.42 21.04 17.55
CA GLY A 270 58.52 20.10 17.28
C GLY A 270 59.33 20.48 16.05
N TRP A 271 59.96 19.49 15.43
CA TRP A 271 60.26 19.56 14.00
C TRP A 271 58.92 19.51 13.24
N ASN A 272 58.75 20.28 12.16
CA ASN A 272 57.50 20.37 11.39
C ASN A 272 57.15 19.04 10.69
N LEU A 273 56.67 18.08 11.46
CA LEU A 273 56.38 16.72 11.03
C LEU A 273 54.93 16.65 10.54
N THR A 274 54.76 16.23 9.29
CA THR A 274 53.45 15.82 8.77
C THR A 274 53.05 14.51 9.44
N ILE A 275 51.84 14.48 9.99
CA ILE A 275 51.25 13.35 10.70
C ILE A 275 49.81 13.13 10.24
N ASP A 276 49.30 11.91 10.37
CA ASP A 276 47.87 11.65 10.32
C ASP A 276 47.31 11.69 11.74
N LEU A 277 46.36 12.59 11.98
CA LEU A 277 45.65 12.70 13.25
C LEU A 277 44.31 11.97 13.12
N VAL A 278 44.19 10.87 13.87
CA VAL A 278 43.09 9.90 13.79
C VAL A 278 42.10 10.17 14.92
N ILE A 279 40.84 10.39 14.59
CA ILE A 279 39.78 10.75 15.54
C ILE A 279 38.64 9.75 15.41
N GLY A 280 38.32 9.04 16.50
CA GLY A 280 37.24 8.03 16.57
C GLY A 280 36.80 7.80 18.02
N PRO A 281 35.94 6.80 18.31
CA PRO A 281 35.42 6.56 19.66
C PRO A 281 36.50 6.42 20.76
N GLU A 282 37.65 5.85 20.42
CA GLU A 282 38.79 5.65 21.33
C GLU A 282 39.53 6.95 21.70
N GLY A 283 39.17 8.09 21.10
CA GLY A 283 39.79 9.40 21.34
C GLY A 283 40.54 9.96 20.13
N ILE A 284 41.50 10.83 20.44
CA ILE A 284 42.40 11.48 19.48
C ILE A 284 43.75 10.75 19.53
N SER A 285 44.21 10.24 18.37
CA SER A 285 45.48 9.53 18.23
C SER A 285 46.34 10.11 17.11
N GLN A 286 47.67 9.98 17.24
CA GLN A 286 48.65 10.32 16.21
C GLN A 286 49.12 9.06 15.49
N GLN A 287 49.25 9.12 14.17
CA GLN A 287 49.87 8.11 13.34
C GLN A 287 50.91 8.74 12.40
N THR A 288 52.09 8.13 12.30
CA THR A 288 53.06 8.38 11.21
C THR A 288 53.07 7.21 10.24
N GLU A 289 53.62 7.38 9.04
CA GLU A 289 53.70 6.32 8.03
C GLU A 289 54.20 4.98 8.63
N ASN A 290 53.43 3.91 8.38
CA ASN A 290 53.70 2.54 8.84
C ASN A 290 53.79 2.32 10.36
N SER A 291 53.33 3.27 11.20
CA SER A 291 53.26 3.12 12.66
C SER A 291 51.88 2.67 13.17
N THR A 292 51.83 2.11 14.38
CA THR A 292 50.59 1.93 15.15
C THR A 292 50.12 3.27 15.75
N PRO A 293 48.83 3.63 15.68
CA PRO A 293 48.33 4.87 16.28
C PRO A 293 48.65 4.98 17.78
N VAL A 294 49.12 6.16 18.20
CA VAL A 294 49.43 6.49 19.60
C VAL A 294 48.36 7.43 20.14
N CYS A 295 47.62 7.02 21.15
CA CYS A 295 46.58 7.84 21.77
C CYS A 295 47.20 9.09 22.46
N LEU A 296 46.72 10.28 22.08
CA LEU A 296 47.10 11.56 22.66
C LEU A 296 46.14 11.98 23.79
N ALA A 297 44.83 11.82 23.57
CA ALA A 297 43.81 12.25 24.52
C ALA A 297 42.46 11.53 24.33
N THR A 298 41.77 11.28 25.45
CA THR A 298 40.34 10.94 25.49
C THR A 298 39.52 12.22 25.50
N PHE A 299 38.34 12.23 24.88
CA PHE A 299 37.47 13.42 24.80
C PHE A 299 37.07 13.98 26.17
N SER A 300 36.97 13.13 27.19
CA SER A 300 36.75 13.52 28.60
C SER A 300 37.81 14.46 29.19
N LYS A 301 38.97 14.62 28.54
CA LYS A 301 40.04 15.55 28.93
C LYS A 301 40.10 16.81 28.07
N VAL A 302 39.28 16.92 27.02
CA VAL A 302 39.24 18.13 26.18
C VAL A 302 38.50 19.22 26.93
N ARG A 303 39.08 20.42 27.00
CA ARG A 303 38.55 21.56 27.77
C ARG A 303 38.17 22.76 26.91
N SER A 304 38.82 22.95 25.77
CA SER A 304 38.40 23.90 24.73
C SER A 304 39.03 23.59 23.38
N ILE A 305 38.38 24.05 22.32
CA ILE A 305 38.80 23.91 20.92
C ILE A 305 38.80 25.32 20.30
N SER A 306 39.84 25.67 19.55
CA SER A 306 39.88 26.93 18.79
C SER A 306 40.58 26.71 17.44
N TYR A 307 40.20 27.50 16.44
CA TYR A 307 40.84 27.49 15.13
C TYR A 307 40.92 28.89 14.53
N SER A 308 41.94 29.11 13.69
CA SER A 308 42.17 30.39 13.00
C SER A 308 42.84 30.17 11.64
N ALA A 309 42.36 30.86 10.60
CA ALA A 309 43.02 30.86 9.30
C ALA A 309 44.39 31.56 9.35
N GLU A 310 45.38 30.99 8.67
CA GLU A 310 46.71 31.56 8.49
C GLU A 310 46.77 32.35 7.16
N SER A 311 47.75 33.26 7.04
CA SER A 311 47.90 34.14 5.87
C SER A 311 48.30 33.44 4.57
N ASP A 312 48.63 32.15 4.61
CA ASP A 312 49.00 31.31 3.47
C ASP A 312 47.87 30.38 3.00
N GLY A 313 46.68 30.47 3.61
CA GLY A 313 45.50 29.65 3.30
C GLY A 313 45.36 28.36 4.13
N ARG A 314 46.37 28.00 4.93
CA ARG A 314 46.24 26.95 5.97
C ARG A 314 45.39 27.45 7.13
N ALA A 315 45.12 26.59 8.11
CA ALA A 315 44.56 27.00 9.38
C ALA A 315 45.25 26.30 10.55
N LEU A 316 45.42 27.03 11.65
CA LEU A 316 45.86 26.51 12.93
C LEU A 316 44.63 25.99 13.68
N LEU A 317 44.64 24.72 14.11
CA LEU A 317 43.71 24.12 15.05
C LEU A 317 44.44 23.92 16.39
N THR A 318 43.84 24.34 17.50
CA THR A 318 44.38 24.18 18.85
C THR A 318 43.35 23.56 19.78
N VAL A 319 43.74 22.48 20.47
CA VAL A 319 42.90 21.72 21.39
C VAL A 319 43.54 21.71 22.77
N HIS A 320 42.85 22.26 23.76
CA HIS A 320 43.31 22.28 25.15
C HIS A 320 42.93 20.97 25.84
N ILE A 321 43.95 20.24 26.29
CA ILE A 321 43.82 18.92 26.94
C ILE A 321 44.25 19.05 28.40
N GLU A 322 43.41 18.57 29.32
CA GLU A 322 43.68 18.55 30.75
C GLU A 322 44.89 17.68 31.10
N GLY A 323 45.79 18.23 31.93
CA GLY A 323 47.06 17.59 32.31
C GLY A 323 48.18 17.71 31.28
N ALA A 324 47.91 18.19 30.05
CA ALA A 324 48.95 18.48 29.08
C ALA A 324 49.70 19.79 29.43
N LYS A 325 51.02 19.81 29.26
CA LYS A 325 51.86 20.99 29.53
C LYS A 325 51.73 22.09 28.48
N GLN A 326 51.30 21.73 27.28
CA GLN A 326 51.04 22.59 26.12
C GLN A 326 49.79 22.05 25.42
N PRO A 327 48.98 22.90 24.75
CA PRO A 327 47.84 22.43 23.99
C PRO A 327 48.30 21.70 22.72
N LEU A 328 47.44 20.80 22.21
CA LEU A 328 47.66 20.12 20.94
C LEU A 328 47.36 21.11 19.81
N SER A 329 48.42 21.64 19.18
CA SER A 329 48.33 22.59 18.07
C SER A 329 48.85 21.95 16.77
N VAL A 330 48.01 21.96 15.73
CA VAL A 330 48.31 21.41 14.41
C VAL A 330 47.85 22.35 13.30
N ASN A 331 48.63 22.44 12.21
CA ASN A 331 48.24 23.18 11.02
C ASN A 331 47.60 22.24 9.99
N THR A 332 46.40 22.59 9.55
CA THR A 332 45.61 21.88 8.53
C THR A 332 45.85 22.48 7.14
N SER A 333 45.51 21.73 6.09
CA SER A 333 45.61 22.18 4.70
C SER A 333 44.65 23.32 4.32
N SER A 334 43.56 23.52 5.08
CA SER A 334 42.64 24.64 4.92
C SER A 334 41.79 24.89 6.17
N LEU A 335 41.13 26.04 6.23
CA LEU A 335 40.14 26.37 7.26
C LEU A 335 39.01 25.33 7.34
N ALA A 336 38.47 24.90 6.18
CA ALA A 336 37.40 23.90 6.14
C ALA A 336 37.81 22.57 6.82
N VAL A 337 39.08 22.16 6.68
CA VAL A 337 39.59 20.98 7.38
C VAL A 337 39.67 21.21 8.89
N ALA A 338 40.11 22.39 9.35
CA ALA A 338 40.13 22.71 10.78
C ALA A 338 38.71 22.76 11.39
N GLU A 339 37.72 23.25 10.64
CA GLU A 339 36.31 23.26 11.08
C GLU A 339 35.70 21.86 11.11
N ASN A 340 35.96 21.05 10.07
CA ASN A 340 35.54 19.65 10.02
C ASN A 340 36.15 18.83 11.17
N MET A 341 37.40 19.09 11.57
CA MET A 341 38.04 18.48 12.74
C MET A 341 37.48 19.01 14.06
N ALA A 342 37.23 20.32 14.18
CA ALA A 342 36.70 20.94 15.39
C ALA A 342 35.29 20.43 15.73
N ASP A 343 34.40 20.34 14.73
CA ASP A 343 33.05 19.76 14.93
C ASP A 343 33.11 18.27 15.32
N LEU A 344 34.04 17.50 14.77
CA LEU A 344 34.19 16.08 15.12
C LEU A 344 34.58 15.90 16.59
N ILE A 345 35.61 16.62 17.04
CA ILE A 345 36.08 16.55 18.43
C ILE A 345 34.99 17.08 19.37
N ASP A 346 34.36 18.20 19.04
CA ASP A 346 33.28 18.78 19.84
C ASP A 346 32.08 17.82 19.93
N GLY A 347 31.69 17.18 18.82
CA GLY A 347 30.62 16.18 18.80
C GLY A 347 30.89 14.96 19.66
N TYR A 348 32.13 14.46 19.67
CA TYR A 348 32.53 13.42 20.62
C TYR A 348 32.56 13.90 22.09
N CYS A 349 32.85 15.18 22.35
CA CYS A 349 32.75 15.77 23.68
C CYS A 349 31.27 15.91 24.14
N ARG A 350 30.38 16.34 23.23
CA ARG A 350 28.91 16.40 23.45
C ARG A 350 28.34 15.00 23.72
N LEU A 351 28.75 14.00 22.94
CA LEU A 351 28.32 12.60 23.10
C LEU A 351 28.74 12.00 24.46
N ASN A 352 29.89 12.44 25.01
CA ASN A 352 30.36 12.09 26.35
C ASN A 352 29.79 12.99 27.48
N GLY A 353 28.72 13.75 27.23
CA GLY A 353 27.98 14.49 28.26
C GLY A 353 28.36 15.97 28.43
N SER A 354 29.03 16.59 27.46
CA SER A 354 29.23 18.05 27.47
C SER A 354 27.94 18.77 27.02
N GLU A 355 27.30 19.52 27.92
CA GLU A 355 26.02 20.21 27.66
C GLU A 355 26.13 21.34 26.62
N SER A 356 27.32 21.92 26.45
CA SER A 356 27.58 23.04 25.52
C SER A 356 28.80 22.76 24.65
N SER A 357 28.87 23.39 23.48
CA SER A 357 30.06 23.35 22.62
C SER A 357 31.30 23.91 23.31
N LEU A 358 32.43 23.23 23.13
CA LEU A 358 33.76 23.62 23.58
C LEU A 358 34.51 24.49 22.56
N ILE A 359 33.89 24.80 21.40
CA ILE A 359 34.48 25.62 20.34
C ILE A 359 34.39 27.10 20.70
N ILE A 360 35.55 27.73 20.92
CA ILE A 360 35.64 29.18 21.19
C ILE A 360 35.50 29.95 19.88
N LYS A 361 34.29 30.46 19.58
CA LYS A 361 34.10 31.47 18.52
C LYS A 361 34.94 32.72 18.85
N PRO A 362 35.81 33.22 17.95
CA PRO A 362 36.60 34.43 18.20
C PRO A 362 35.67 35.64 18.35
N ASN A 363 35.88 36.40 19.41
CA ASN A 363 34.96 37.45 19.85
C ASN A 363 35.06 38.68 18.91
N LYS A 364 34.24 38.73 17.85
CA LYS A 364 34.05 39.95 17.06
C LYS A 364 33.58 41.08 17.98
N GLY A 365 34.13 42.27 17.77
CA GLY A 365 34.00 43.40 18.69
C GLY A 365 32.56 43.86 18.91
N ARG A 366 32.39 44.73 19.91
CA ARG A 366 31.14 45.46 20.17
C ARG A 366 30.80 46.38 19.00
N ASP A 367 30.08 45.89 18.00
CA ASP A 367 29.34 46.76 17.10
C ASP A 367 28.14 47.37 17.83
N THR A 368 27.87 48.65 17.56
CA THR A 368 27.01 49.48 18.39
C THR A 368 25.53 49.14 18.23
N ARG A 369 24.84 48.92 19.37
CA ARG A 369 23.38 48.94 19.45
C ARG A 369 22.84 50.31 18.99
N HIS A 370 22.52 50.43 17.70
CA HIS A 370 21.62 51.46 17.21
C HIS A 370 20.18 51.08 17.59
N LYS A 371 19.79 51.43 18.82
CA LYS A 371 18.39 51.43 19.23
C LYS A 371 17.63 52.49 18.42
N LEU A 372 16.55 52.09 17.77
CA LEU A 372 15.42 52.95 17.38
C LEU A 372 14.13 52.34 17.95
N PRO A 373 13.05 53.14 18.12
CA PRO A 373 12.25 53.08 19.34
C PRO A 373 10.97 52.22 19.29
N ASP A 374 10.50 51.84 20.48
CA ASP A 374 9.22 51.16 20.72
C ASP A 374 8.01 52.10 20.52
N ILE A 375 7.13 51.77 19.56
CA ILE A 375 5.72 52.24 19.50
C ILE A 375 4.85 51.15 18.82
N PRO A 376 3.50 51.14 18.98
CA PRO A 376 2.89 50.20 19.92
C PRO A 376 2.00 49.13 19.27
N GLN A 377 1.56 48.16 20.08
CA GLN A 377 0.53 47.20 19.70
C GLN A 377 -0.80 47.91 19.37
N SER A 378 -1.47 47.45 18.32
CA SER A 378 -2.90 47.71 18.10
C SER A 378 -3.63 46.39 17.86
N ALA A 379 -4.80 46.22 18.47
CA ALA A 379 -5.64 45.05 18.26
C ALA A 379 -6.57 45.28 17.06
N GLY A 380 -6.64 44.30 16.15
CA GLY A 380 -7.52 44.36 14.97
C GLY A 380 -7.93 42.96 14.54
N SER A 381 -9.24 42.69 14.50
CA SER A 381 -9.81 41.41 14.08
C SER A 381 -10.67 41.58 12.84
N SER A 382 -10.28 40.96 11.72
CA SER A 382 -11.22 40.59 10.65
C SER A 382 -10.64 39.61 9.62
N ARG A 383 -11.20 38.40 9.60
CA ARG A 383 -11.66 37.65 8.41
C ARG A 383 -10.82 37.70 7.11
N SER A 384 -10.08 36.61 6.88
CA SER A 384 -10.19 35.73 5.70
C SER A 384 -10.63 36.35 4.35
N GLU A 385 -9.68 36.49 3.43
CA GLU A 385 -9.91 36.32 1.98
C GLU A 385 -9.08 35.13 1.46
N ARG A 386 -9.60 34.39 0.48
CA ARG A 386 -8.94 33.20 -0.09
C ARG A 386 -8.40 33.52 -1.49
N GLY A 387 -7.09 33.62 -1.63
CA GLY A 387 -6.43 33.68 -2.94
C GLY A 387 -6.24 32.30 -3.55
N LEU A 388 -6.57 32.11 -4.82
CA LEU A 388 -6.28 30.88 -5.57
C LEU A 388 -4.76 30.74 -5.76
N ASN A 389 -4.15 29.65 -5.28
CA ASN A 389 -2.80 29.24 -5.69
C ASN A 389 -2.53 27.73 -5.44
N SER A 390 -2.17 27.02 -6.50
CA SER A 390 -1.53 25.68 -6.54
C SER A 390 -2.04 24.60 -5.57
N ASP A 391 -3.18 24.01 -5.93
CA ASP A 391 -3.96 22.95 -5.25
C ASP A 391 -3.26 21.57 -5.04
N ILE A 392 -1.92 21.52 -5.16
CA ILE A 392 -1.10 20.29 -5.14
C ILE A 392 -0.32 20.14 -3.82
N TYR A 393 0.02 21.25 -3.16
CA TYR A 393 0.67 21.23 -1.83
C TYR A 393 -0.32 21.70 -0.77
N ALA A 394 -1.01 20.73 -0.14
CA ALA A 394 -1.63 20.99 1.15
C ALA A 394 -0.52 21.29 2.18
N GLU A 395 -0.67 22.34 2.98
CA GLU A 395 0.31 22.66 4.03
C GLU A 395 0.33 21.55 5.07
N ILE A 396 1.48 20.90 5.25
CA ILE A 396 1.69 19.89 6.28
C ILE A 396 1.74 20.62 7.64
N PRO A 397 0.85 20.33 8.60
CA PRO A 397 0.82 21.06 9.87
C PRO A 397 2.13 20.92 10.66
N GLU A 398 2.76 22.05 10.99
CA GLU A 398 3.91 22.08 11.90
C GLU A 398 3.45 21.89 13.36
N GLY A 399 4.01 20.89 14.06
CA GLY A 399 3.96 20.84 15.52
C GLY A 399 3.68 19.48 16.15
N ARG A 400 4.75 18.73 16.46
CA ARG A 400 4.72 17.80 17.61
C ARG A 400 4.67 18.60 18.91
N GLY A 401 3.49 19.09 19.28
CA GLY A 401 3.20 19.30 20.69
C GLY A 401 3.15 17.94 21.39
N ASP A 402 3.46 17.88 22.69
CA ASP A 402 3.26 16.65 23.45
C ASP A 402 1.77 16.28 23.43
N CYS A 403 1.48 15.03 23.08
CA CYS A 403 0.18 14.60 22.56
C CYS A 403 -0.28 13.26 23.12
N GLY A 404 0.22 12.88 24.30
CA GLY A 404 -0.26 11.70 25.03
C GLY A 404 -1.77 11.72 25.31
N ASP A 405 -2.36 12.91 25.51
CA ASP A 405 -3.71 13.03 26.08
C ASP A 405 -4.75 13.77 25.21
N LYS A 406 -4.37 14.47 24.12
CA LYS A 406 -5.33 15.24 23.29
C LYS A 406 -6.43 14.38 22.64
N TYR A 407 -6.16 13.10 22.40
CA TYR A 407 -7.07 12.16 21.74
C TYR A 407 -7.72 11.16 22.69
N LYS A 408 -7.49 11.25 24.02
CA LYS A 408 -8.18 10.41 25.00
C LYS A 408 -9.51 11.07 25.38
N ILE A 409 -10.59 10.29 25.36
CA ILE A 409 -11.95 10.75 25.69
C ILE A 409 -12.60 9.76 26.68
N SER A 410 -13.57 10.19 27.50
CA SER A 410 -14.27 9.25 28.37
C SER A 410 -15.29 8.43 27.58
N ARG A 411 -15.67 7.27 28.12
CA ARG A 411 -16.84 6.51 27.66
C ARG A 411 -18.15 7.25 27.97
N ASP A 412 -18.19 8.02 29.06
CA ASP A 412 -19.40 8.78 29.48
C ASP A 412 -19.72 9.96 28.53
N ASP A 413 -18.72 10.44 27.80
CA ASP A 413 -18.85 11.49 26.80
C ASP A 413 -19.51 11.01 25.50
N VAL A 414 -19.68 9.69 25.32
CA VAL A 414 -20.08 9.06 24.05
C VAL A 414 -21.37 8.25 24.19
N ASP A 415 -22.47 8.78 23.66
CA ASP A 415 -23.73 8.03 23.53
C ASP A 415 -23.64 7.08 22.32
N VAL A 416 -23.73 5.76 22.55
CA VAL A 416 -23.70 4.74 21.47
C VAL A 416 -25.11 4.49 20.93
N GLY A 417 -25.25 4.44 19.61
CA GLY A 417 -26.48 4.16 18.87
C GLY A 417 -26.45 2.82 18.12
N GLN A 418 -27.07 2.80 16.94
CA GLN A 418 -27.22 1.59 16.11
C GLN A 418 -25.91 1.12 15.46
N ILE A 419 -25.82 -0.17 15.15
CA ILE A 419 -24.74 -0.73 14.32
C ILE A 419 -24.89 -0.25 12.87
N LEU A 420 -23.81 0.27 12.29
CA LEU A 420 -23.71 0.70 10.89
C LEU A 420 -23.08 -0.40 10.01
N GLY A 421 -22.21 -1.25 10.58
CA GLY A 421 -21.57 -2.36 9.87
C GLY A 421 -20.67 -3.20 10.76
N GLU A 422 -20.19 -4.32 10.23
CA GLU A 422 -19.24 -5.22 10.90
C GLU A 422 -17.94 -5.31 10.10
N GLY A 423 -16.81 -5.08 10.77
CA GLY A 423 -15.46 -5.17 10.22
C GLY A 423 -14.62 -6.26 10.91
N PHE A 424 -13.36 -6.41 10.47
CA PHE A 424 -12.50 -7.52 10.91
C PHE A 424 -12.25 -7.58 12.43
N PHE A 425 -12.21 -6.43 13.10
CA PHE A 425 -11.94 -6.33 14.55
C PHE A 425 -13.20 -6.21 15.43
N GLY A 426 -14.38 -6.01 14.82
CA GLY A 426 -15.63 -5.74 15.53
C GLY A 426 -16.58 -4.82 14.76
N GLU A 427 -17.57 -4.26 15.46
CA GLU A 427 -18.65 -3.47 14.85
C GLU A 427 -18.33 -1.98 14.78
N VAL A 428 -18.84 -1.32 13.74
CA VAL A 428 -18.93 0.14 13.66
C VAL A 428 -20.33 0.55 14.07
N HIS A 429 -20.45 1.39 15.09
CA HIS A 429 -21.71 1.96 15.56
C HIS A 429 -21.81 3.45 15.16
N GLU A 430 -23.03 3.95 15.03
CA GLU A 430 -23.31 5.39 15.15
C GLU A 430 -23.23 5.80 16.63
N GLY A 431 -22.91 7.06 16.91
CA GLY A 431 -23.08 7.65 18.23
C GLY A 431 -23.05 9.17 18.23
N ILE A 432 -23.14 9.75 19.43
CA ILE A 432 -23.00 11.18 19.67
C ILE A 432 -21.89 11.40 20.71
N TYR A 433 -20.83 12.09 20.31
CA TYR A 433 -19.80 12.57 21.23
C TYR A 433 -20.18 13.95 21.76
N LYS A 434 -20.02 14.14 23.08
CA LYS A 434 -20.16 15.42 23.78
C LYS A 434 -18.76 15.94 24.04
N SER A 435 -18.38 17.05 23.44
CA SER A 435 -17.07 17.65 23.72
C SER A 435 -17.00 18.21 25.15
N PRO A 436 -15.80 18.45 25.71
CA PRO A 436 -15.62 19.22 26.94
C PRO A 436 -16.17 20.67 26.86
N THR A 437 -16.46 21.19 25.66
CA THR A 437 -17.13 22.49 25.44
C THR A 437 -18.66 22.38 25.39
N GLY A 438 -19.24 21.18 25.55
CA GLY A 438 -20.68 20.92 25.51
C GLY A 438 -21.28 20.77 24.11
N GLU A 439 -20.45 20.78 23.06
CA GLU A 439 -20.88 20.58 21.68
C GLU A 439 -21.19 19.10 21.42
N LYS A 440 -22.22 18.82 20.60
CA LYS A 440 -22.64 17.46 20.25
C LYS A 440 -22.32 17.14 18.79
N THR A 441 -21.39 16.21 18.57
CA THR A 441 -20.95 15.78 17.24
C THR A 441 -21.46 14.36 16.96
N ARG A 442 -22.00 14.09 15.76
CA ARG A 442 -22.28 12.71 15.32
C ARG A 442 -20.99 11.99 14.96
N VAL A 443 -20.81 10.78 15.47
CA VAL A 443 -19.56 10.03 15.39
C VAL A 443 -19.77 8.57 14.95
N ALA A 444 -18.74 8.00 14.33
CA ALA A 444 -18.64 6.58 14.04
C ALA A 444 -17.71 5.93 15.07
N ILE A 445 -18.15 4.86 15.71
CA ILE A 445 -17.48 4.20 16.83
C ILE A 445 -17.10 2.79 16.40
N LYS A 446 -15.83 2.58 16.07
CA LYS A 446 -15.27 1.24 15.80
C LYS A 446 -15.03 0.58 17.16
N THR A 447 -15.59 -0.60 17.41
CA THR A 447 -15.42 -1.36 18.66
C THR A 447 -14.53 -2.59 18.44
N CYS A 448 -13.75 -2.97 19.45
CA CYS A 448 -12.96 -4.19 19.44
C CYS A 448 -13.73 -5.33 20.12
N LYS A 449 -14.12 -6.39 19.37
CA LYS A 449 -14.85 -7.56 19.92
C LYS A 449 -13.95 -8.54 20.66
N ASP A 450 -12.69 -8.66 20.26
CA ASP A 450 -11.68 -9.55 20.87
C ASP A 450 -10.56 -8.69 21.46
N CYS A 451 -10.51 -8.61 22.79
CA CYS A 451 -9.52 -7.79 23.51
C CYS A 451 -8.27 -8.58 23.95
N THR A 452 -7.92 -9.66 23.24
CA THR A 452 -6.56 -10.24 23.36
C THR A 452 -5.49 -9.22 22.99
N ALA A 453 -4.33 -9.26 23.66
CA ALA A 453 -3.30 -8.23 23.57
C ALA A 453 -2.87 -7.94 22.11
N ASP A 454 -2.56 -9.00 21.35
CA ASP A 454 -2.24 -8.98 19.93
C ASP A 454 -3.30 -8.30 19.05
N VAL A 455 -4.58 -8.35 19.42
CA VAL A 455 -5.69 -7.78 18.65
C VAL A 455 -5.92 -6.34 19.09
N LYS A 456 -5.88 -6.06 20.39
CA LYS A 456 -5.94 -4.71 20.98
C LYS A 456 -4.79 -3.82 20.47
N GLU A 457 -3.57 -4.33 20.36
CA GLU A 457 -2.42 -3.62 19.79
C GLU A 457 -2.65 -3.28 18.30
N LYS A 458 -3.07 -4.27 17.49
CA LYS A 458 -3.36 -4.05 16.06
C LYS A 458 -4.51 -3.06 15.86
N PHE A 459 -5.52 -3.09 16.72
CA PHE A 459 -6.62 -2.14 16.71
C PHE A 459 -6.14 -0.72 17.04
N LEU A 460 -5.42 -0.53 18.15
CA LEU A 460 -4.85 0.77 18.54
C LEU A 460 -3.85 1.32 17.50
N SER A 461 -3.15 0.45 16.76
CA SER A 461 -2.23 0.88 15.68
C SER A 461 -2.94 1.63 14.55
N GLU A 462 -4.24 1.39 14.31
CA GLU A 462 -5.03 2.14 13.34
C GLU A 462 -5.23 3.59 13.81
N ALA A 463 -5.62 3.78 15.07
CA ALA A 463 -5.77 5.12 15.64
C ALA A 463 -4.45 5.88 15.70
N GLU A 464 -3.32 5.23 16.03
CA GLU A 464 -2.00 5.87 16.08
C GLU A 464 -1.54 6.40 14.72
N LEU A 465 -1.83 5.68 13.62
CA LEU A 465 -1.64 6.18 12.27
C LEU A 465 -2.51 7.43 12.03
N MET A 466 -3.81 7.34 12.36
CA MET A 466 -4.77 8.43 12.11
C MET A 466 -4.53 9.70 12.93
N LYS A 467 -3.89 9.63 14.12
CA LYS A 467 -3.55 10.83 14.94
C LYS A 467 -2.73 11.88 14.18
N ASN A 468 -1.99 11.47 13.15
CA ASN A 468 -1.06 12.32 12.40
C ASN A 468 -1.58 12.71 11.00
N LEU A 469 -2.83 12.37 10.66
CA LEU A 469 -3.44 12.62 9.35
C LEU A 469 -4.44 13.78 9.43
N ASP A 470 -4.15 14.88 8.75
CA ASP A 470 -5.08 15.99 8.53
C ASP A 470 -5.14 16.35 7.04
N HIS A 471 -6.25 16.01 6.39
CA HIS A 471 -6.47 16.22 4.96
C HIS A 471 -7.98 16.24 4.66
N PRO A 472 -8.51 17.16 3.82
CA PRO A 472 -9.94 17.28 3.55
C PRO A 472 -10.59 15.98 3.03
N HIS A 473 -9.86 15.15 2.30
CA HIS A 473 -10.35 13.89 1.74
C HIS A 473 -9.89 12.64 2.52
N ILE A 474 -9.59 12.77 3.81
CA ILE A 474 -9.36 11.65 4.74
C ILE A 474 -10.41 11.67 5.87
N VAL A 475 -10.79 10.49 6.38
CA VAL A 475 -11.65 10.34 7.57
C VAL A 475 -10.88 10.81 8.82
N ARG A 476 -11.44 11.77 9.57
CA ARG A 476 -10.75 12.37 10.72
C ARG A 476 -11.00 11.58 12.01
N LEU A 477 -9.93 11.33 12.77
CA LEU A 477 -10.00 10.82 14.15
C LEU A 477 -10.52 11.91 15.09
N ILE A 478 -11.44 11.53 15.98
CA ILE A 478 -11.94 12.39 17.07
C ILE A 478 -11.29 11.99 18.40
N GLY A 479 -11.20 10.69 18.68
CA GLY A 479 -10.53 10.21 19.89
C GLY A 479 -10.53 8.69 20.03
N VAL A 480 -9.96 8.22 21.14
CA VAL A 480 -9.77 6.81 21.49
C VAL A 480 -10.19 6.60 22.95
N ILE A 481 -10.93 5.53 23.20
CA ILE A 481 -11.24 5.04 24.55
C ILE A 481 -10.40 3.78 24.77
N GLU A 482 -9.31 3.93 25.51
CA GLU A 482 -8.31 2.87 25.76
C GLU A 482 -8.80 1.83 26.81
N VAL A 483 -9.88 2.16 27.54
CA VAL A 483 -10.56 1.31 28.52
C VAL A 483 -11.41 0.25 27.81
N ASP A 484 -11.25 -1.01 28.21
CA ASP A 484 -11.85 -2.13 27.50
C ASP A 484 -13.40 -2.15 27.53
N PRO A 485 -14.05 -2.67 26.47
CA PRO A 485 -13.48 -2.97 25.16
C PRO A 485 -13.05 -1.69 24.44
N VAL A 486 -11.86 -1.65 23.82
CA VAL A 486 -11.33 -0.42 23.19
C VAL A 486 -12.24 0.10 22.08
N TRP A 487 -12.49 1.42 22.05
CA TRP A 487 -13.23 2.09 20.97
C TRP A 487 -12.34 3.14 20.26
N ILE A 488 -12.51 3.24 18.95
CA ILE A 488 -11.93 4.31 18.11
C ILE A 488 -13.08 5.15 17.58
N VAL A 489 -13.06 6.47 17.83
CA VAL A 489 -14.14 7.40 17.53
C VAL A 489 -13.71 8.35 16.42
N MET A 490 -14.48 8.37 15.34
CA MET A 490 -14.21 9.09 14.08
C MET A 490 -15.43 9.95 13.69
N GLU A 491 -15.26 10.87 12.74
CA GLU A 491 -16.39 11.57 12.13
C GLU A 491 -17.36 10.61 11.41
N LEU A 492 -18.68 10.84 11.56
CA LEU A 492 -19.72 10.12 10.84
C LEU A 492 -20.14 10.86 9.57
N TYR A 493 -20.18 10.16 8.43
CA TYR A 493 -20.58 10.73 7.15
C TYR A 493 -21.94 10.18 6.70
N GLN A 494 -22.88 11.09 6.43
CA GLN A 494 -24.31 10.78 6.35
C GLN A 494 -24.74 9.91 5.16
N HIS A 495 -23.92 9.82 4.11
CA HIS A 495 -24.22 9.04 2.90
C HIS A 495 -23.49 7.68 2.87
N GLY A 496 -22.71 7.33 3.90
CA GLY A 496 -22.07 6.03 4.04
C GLY A 496 -21.01 5.71 2.97
N GLU A 497 -20.94 4.43 2.58
CA GLU A 497 -19.95 3.90 1.62
C GLU A 497 -20.23 4.34 0.18
N LEU A 498 -19.18 4.82 -0.51
CA LEU A 498 -19.25 5.25 -1.90
C LEU A 498 -19.78 4.15 -2.84
N GLY A 499 -19.42 2.88 -2.60
CA GLY A 499 -19.93 1.75 -3.39
C GLY A 499 -21.46 1.62 -3.36
N LYS A 500 -22.11 1.85 -2.22
CA LYS A 500 -23.57 1.82 -2.09
C LYS A 500 -24.19 3.07 -2.72
N TYR A 501 -23.63 4.24 -2.39
CA TYR A 501 -24.09 5.53 -2.91
C TYR A 501 -24.06 5.62 -4.44
N ILE A 502 -23.03 5.08 -5.11
CA ILE A 502 -22.96 5.04 -6.58
C ILE A 502 -24.10 4.20 -7.18
N ILE A 503 -24.43 3.05 -6.59
CA ILE A 503 -25.52 2.19 -7.06
C ILE A 503 -26.87 2.89 -6.89
N GLU A 504 -27.09 3.54 -5.75
CA GLU A 504 -28.34 4.25 -5.45
C GLU A 504 -28.53 5.50 -6.33
N GLN A 505 -27.45 6.24 -6.60
CA GLN A 505 -27.48 7.51 -7.35
C GLN A 505 -27.07 7.38 -8.83
N GLN A 506 -27.00 6.16 -9.38
CA GLN A 506 -26.47 5.87 -10.73
C GLN A 506 -27.15 6.63 -11.89
N TYR A 507 -28.38 7.11 -11.69
CA TYR A 507 -29.14 7.89 -12.69
C TYR A 507 -29.00 9.42 -12.52
N ILE A 508 -28.29 9.87 -11.48
CA ILE A 508 -28.11 11.27 -11.09
C ILE A 508 -26.63 11.69 -11.21
N LEU A 509 -25.70 10.79 -10.88
CA LEU A 509 -24.26 11.03 -10.97
C LEU A 509 -23.81 11.22 -12.42
N THR A 510 -23.03 12.27 -12.67
CA THR A 510 -22.45 12.55 -13.99
C THR A 510 -20.99 12.12 -14.04
N ASN A 511 -20.43 11.97 -15.26
CA ASN A 511 -19.01 11.65 -15.43
C ASN A 511 -18.11 12.64 -14.68
N ALA A 512 -18.42 13.95 -14.69
CA ALA A 512 -17.66 14.95 -13.96
C ALA A 512 -17.66 14.67 -12.44
N THR A 513 -18.82 14.34 -11.86
CA THR A 513 -18.91 13.94 -10.44
C THR A 513 -18.09 12.68 -10.13
N LEU A 514 -18.10 11.68 -11.03
CA LEU A 514 -17.29 10.47 -10.88
C LEU A 514 -15.78 10.77 -10.96
N ILE A 515 -15.35 11.65 -11.87
CA ILE A 515 -13.94 12.10 -11.97
C ILE A 515 -13.56 12.92 -10.72
N LEU A 516 -14.46 13.74 -10.19
CA LEU A 516 -14.23 14.51 -8.96
C LEU A 516 -13.93 13.57 -7.78
N TYR A 517 -14.71 12.50 -7.59
CA TYR A 517 -14.42 11.50 -6.56
C TYR A 517 -13.05 10.84 -6.77
N CYS A 518 -12.71 10.47 -8.00
CA CYS A 518 -11.38 9.91 -8.34
C CYS A 518 -10.24 10.89 -8.01
N LEU A 519 -10.40 12.18 -8.33
CA LEU A 519 -9.43 13.23 -8.03
C LEU A 519 -9.27 13.46 -6.51
N GLN A 520 -10.36 13.45 -5.76
CA GLN A 520 -10.35 13.62 -4.31
C GLN A 520 -9.66 12.45 -3.58
N ILE A 521 -9.94 11.21 -3.99
CA ILE A 521 -9.23 10.01 -3.53
C ILE A 521 -7.74 10.11 -3.92
N CYS A 522 -7.42 10.53 -5.14
CA CYS A 522 -6.04 10.69 -5.59
C CYS A 522 -5.26 11.74 -4.78
N LYS A 523 -5.89 12.86 -4.39
CA LYS A 523 -5.28 13.86 -3.51
C LYS A 523 -4.99 13.29 -2.12
N ALA A 524 -5.91 12.51 -1.54
CA ALA A 524 -5.68 11.82 -0.28
C ALA A 524 -4.49 10.85 -0.36
N LEU A 525 -4.38 10.10 -1.46
CA LEU A 525 -3.27 9.16 -1.67
C LEU A 525 -1.93 9.86 -1.94
N ALA A 526 -1.93 11.03 -2.60
CA ALA A 526 -0.73 11.87 -2.74
C ALA A 526 -0.26 12.44 -1.39
N TYR A 527 -1.19 12.78 -0.49
CA TYR A 527 -0.86 13.16 0.89
C TYR A 527 -0.22 11.98 1.65
N LEU A 528 -0.77 10.75 1.54
CA LEU A 528 -0.18 9.56 2.17
C LEU A 528 1.20 9.18 1.60
N GLU A 529 1.40 9.35 0.28
CA GLU A 529 2.70 9.23 -0.41
C GLU A 529 3.75 10.16 0.25
N GLY A 530 3.38 11.40 0.60
CA GLY A 530 4.24 12.35 1.30
C GLY A 530 4.62 11.97 2.75
N PHE A 531 3.83 11.12 3.40
CA PHE A 531 4.12 10.55 4.72
C PHE A 531 4.80 9.17 4.66
N ASN A 532 5.16 8.71 3.44
CA ASN A 532 5.66 7.36 3.17
C ASN A 532 4.72 6.24 3.71
N MET A 533 3.42 6.51 3.74
CA MET A 533 2.39 5.60 4.26
C MET A 533 1.65 4.92 3.11
N VAL A 534 1.42 3.61 3.24
CA VAL A 534 0.77 2.78 2.23
C VAL A 534 -0.51 2.19 2.82
N HIS A 535 -1.63 2.39 2.11
CA HIS A 535 -2.99 2.10 2.55
C HIS A 535 -3.31 0.61 2.52
N ARG A 536 -2.78 -0.11 1.53
CA ARG A 536 -2.91 -1.57 1.31
C ARG A 536 -4.31 -2.10 0.96
N ASP A 537 -5.38 -1.34 1.13
CA ASP A 537 -6.72 -1.72 0.67
C ASP A 537 -7.54 -0.53 0.14
N ILE A 538 -7.25 -0.10 -1.10
CA ILE A 538 -7.93 1.01 -1.77
C ILE A 538 -9.05 0.45 -2.66
N ALA A 539 -10.30 0.67 -2.25
CA ALA A 539 -11.51 0.20 -2.93
C ALA A 539 -12.71 1.08 -2.56
N VAL A 540 -13.78 1.10 -3.36
CA VAL A 540 -14.96 1.97 -3.14
C VAL A 540 -15.75 1.68 -1.84
N ARG A 541 -15.51 0.53 -1.21
CA ARG A 541 -16.05 0.18 0.12
C ARG A 541 -15.33 0.89 1.28
N ASN A 542 -14.08 1.32 1.08
CA ASN A 542 -13.24 1.99 2.08
C ASN A 542 -13.22 3.52 1.86
N VAL A 543 -14.13 4.03 1.04
CA VAL A 543 -14.32 5.46 0.76
C VAL A 543 -15.72 5.85 1.22
N LEU A 544 -15.82 6.93 1.99
CA LEU A 544 -17.07 7.43 2.56
C LEU A 544 -17.49 8.75 1.88
N VAL A 545 -18.80 8.92 1.70
CA VAL A 545 -19.40 10.10 1.05
C VAL A 545 -19.82 11.10 2.14
N ALA A 546 -19.07 12.20 2.26
CA ALA A 546 -19.34 13.29 3.20
C ALA A 546 -20.48 14.20 2.70
N SER A 547 -20.50 14.48 1.40
CA SER A 547 -21.59 15.19 0.70
C SER A 547 -21.62 14.73 -0.76
N PRO A 548 -22.64 15.09 -1.57
CA PRO A 548 -22.69 14.74 -2.99
C PRO A 548 -21.48 15.20 -3.83
N GLU A 549 -20.72 16.18 -3.34
CA GLU A 549 -19.51 16.72 -3.99
C GLU A 549 -18.20 16.38 -3.23
N CYS A 550 -18.26 15.60 -2.15
CA CYS A 550 -17.10 15.34 -1.28
C CYS A 550 -17.03 13.89 -0.78
N VAL A 551 -15.95 13.19 -1.15
CA VAL A 551 -15.57 11.88 -0.62
C VAL A 551 -14.32 11.94 0.26
N LYS A 552 -14.18 10.95 1.15
CA LYS A 552 -13.06 10.77 2.08
C LYS A 552 -12.59 9.32 2.13
N LEU A 553 -11.28 9.10 2.10
CA LEU A 553 -10.63 7.80 2.25
C LEU A 553 -10.55 7.39 3.74
N GLY A 554 -10.87 6.14 4.05
CA GLY A 554 -10.90 5.58 5.40
C GLY A 554 -10.53 4.09 5.48
N ASP A 555 -10.79 3.48 6.63
CA ASP A 555 -10.32 2.14 7.07
C ASP A 555 -8.80 1.95 6.99
N PHE A 556 -8.10 2.53 7.97
CA PHE A 556 -6.64 2.48 8.07
C PHE A 556 -6.14 1.18 8.75
N GLY A 557 -7.02 0.22 9.05
CA GLY A 557 -6.69 -1.01 9.80
C GLY A 557 -5.64 -1.92 9.12
N LEU A 558 -5.48 -1.81 7.79
CA LEU A 558 -4.41 -2.48 7.03
C LEU A 558 -3.25 -1.56 6.63
N SER A 559 -3.40 -0.25 6.82
CA SER A 559 -2.40 0.76 6.46
C SER A 559 -1.15 0.65 7.34
N ARG A 560 0.01 1.01 6.80
CA ARG A 560 1.27 1.11 7.57
C ARG A 560 2.19 2.20 7.00
N TYR A 561 2.98 2.84 7.86
CA TYR A 561 4.20 3.50 7.42
C TYR A 561 5.13 2.46 6.78
N VAL A 562 5.73 2.81 5.65
CA VAL A 562 6.71 1.96 4.99
C VAL A 562 8.10 2.37 5.44
N ASP A 563 8.66 1.60 6.37
CA ASP A 563 10.08 1.29 6.26
C ASP A 563 10.22 0.28 5.11
N GLU A 564 11.05 0.57 4.11
CA GLU A 564 11.09 -0.14 2.83
C GLU A 564 11.62 -1.60 2.92
N GLN A 565 11.92 -2.08 4.12
CA GLN A 565 12.25 -3.48 4.44
C GLN A 565 11.24 -4.20 5.35
N GLU A 566 10.10 -3.59 5.67
CA GLU A 566 8.95 -4.25 6.31
C GLU A 566 8.19 -5.17 5.34
N TYR A 567 8.84 -6.27 4.95
CA TYR A 567 8.21 -7.41 4.29
C TYR A 567 7.13 -8.02 5.19
N TYR A 568 5.89 -7.53 5.07
CA TYR A 568 4.77 -7.96 5.89
C TYR A 568 4.09 -9.20 5.29
N LYS A 569 4.34 -10.37 5.90
CA LYS A 569 3.44 -11.52 5.77
C LYS A 569 2.15 -11.20 6.52
N ALA A 570 1.15 -10.69 5.79
CA ALA A 570 -0.22 -10.67 6.27
C ALA A 570 -0.65 -12.07 6.74
N SER A 571 -1.40 -12.13 7.83
CA SER A 571 -2.10 -13.34 8.27
C SER A 571 -2.94 -13.93 7.12
N ILE A 572 -3.14 -15.25 7.14
CA ILE A 572 -3.77 -16.01 6.04
C ILE A 572 -5.25 -15.62 5.80
N SER A 573 -5.82 -14.78 6.67
CA SER A 573 -7.12 -14.13 6.59
C SER A 573 -7.35 -13.29 5.32
N ARG A 574 -8.16 -13.82 4.39
CA ARG A 574 -9.01 -13.12 3.39
C ARG A 574 -8.48 -11.78 2.84
N LEU A 575 -7.36 -11.81 2.12
CA LEU A 575 -6.85 -10.64 1.38
C LEU A 575 -7.71 -10.27 0.15
N PRO A 576 -7.77 -9.00 -0.27
CA PRO A 576 -8.58 -8.50 -1.38
C PRO A 576 -7.93 -8.78 -2.76
N ILE A 577 -7.69 -10.05 -3.09
CA ILE A 577 -6.90 -10.49 -4.25
C ILE A 577 -7.31 -9.84 -5.59
N LYS A 578 -8.59 -9.55 -5.81
CA LYS A 578 -9.08 -8.95 -7.07
C LYS A 578 -8.73 -7.46 -7.25
N TRP A 579 -8.33 -6.77 -6.19
CA TRP A 579 -7.86 -5.38 -6.20
C TRP A 579 -6.34 -5.29 -6.25
N MET A 580 -5.66 -6.21 -5.57
CA MET A 580 -4.21 -6.18 -5.33
C MET A 580 -3.36 -6.19 -6.60
N ALA A 581 -2.18 -5.57 -6.51
CA ALA A 581 -1.18 -5.59 -7.58
C ALA A 581 -0.50 -6.98 -7.70
N PRO A 582 0.05 -7.36 -8.87
CA PRO A 582 0.70 -8.66 -9.07
C PRO A 582 1.79 -8.97 -8.05
N GLU A 583 2.63 -7.98 -7.69
CA GLU A 583 3.69 -8.13 -6.69
C GLU A 583 3.14 -8.28 -5.25
N SER A 584 1.96 -7.74 -4.97
CA SER A 584 1.26 -7.91 -3.69
C SER A 584 0.59 -9.28 -3.61
N ILE A 585 0.10 -9.82 -4.73
CA ILE A 585 -0.47 -11.16 -4.81
C ILE A 585 0.63 -12.21 -4.67
N ASN A 586 1.66 -12.16 -5.52
CA ASN A 586 2.74 -13.15 -5.58
C ASN A 586 3.71 -13.06 -4.40
N PHE A 587 4.11 -11.84 -4.02
CA PHE A 587 5.22 -11.64 -3.07
C PHE A 587 4.80 -10.96 -1.77
N ARG A 588 3.52 -10.61 -1.57
CA ARG A 588 3.06 -9.76 -0.44
C ARG A 588 3.79 -8.41 -0.34
N ARG A 589 4.35 -7.93 -1.47
CA ARG A 589 4.99 -6.62 -1.54
C ARG A 589 3.92 -5.54 -1.64
N PHE A 590 3.88 -4.64 -0.66
CA PHE A 590 3.02 -3.47 -0.66
C PHE A 590 3.90 -2.21 -0.64
N THR A 591 3.66 -1.29 -1.58
CA THR A 591 4.36 -0.01 -1.76
C THR A 591 3.38 1.02 -2.34
N THR A 592 3.80 2.28 -2.45
CA THR A 592 3.01 3.32 -3.16
C THR A 592 2.64 2.90 -4.59
N ALA A 593 3.51 2.13 -5.26
CA ALA A 593 3.22 1.61 -6.60
C ALA A 593 2.14 0.50 -6.61
N SER A 594 2.00 -0.31 -5.55
CA SER A 594 0.86 -1.24 -5.43
C SER A 594 -0.43 -0.49 -5.09
N ASP A 595 -0.33 0.58 -4.31
CA ASP A 595 -1.46 1.46 -4.03
C ASP A 595 -1.95 2.19 -5.29
N VAL A 596 -1.05 2.61 -6.19
CA VAL A 596 -1.41 3.16 -7.52
C VAL A 596 -2.19 2.15 -8.37
N TRP A 597 -1.84 0.86 -8.30
CA TRP A 597 -2.60 -0.19 -8.98
C TRP A 597 -4.00 -0.34 -8.36
N MET A 598 -4.10 -0.41 -7.03
CA MET A 598 -5.38 -0.54 -6.31
C MET A 598 -6.27 0.69 -6.51
N PHE A 599 -5.69 1.89 -6.55
CA PHE A 599 -6.37 3.11 -6.96
C PHE A 599 -6.92 3.00 -8.40
N GLY A 600 -6.12 2.49 -9.35
CA GLY A 600 -6.59 2.21 -10.70
C GLY A 600 -7.81 1.27 -10.74
N VAL A 601 -7.82 0.24 -9.88
CA VAL A 601 -8.99 -0.65 -9.72
C VAL A 601 -10.18 0.09 -9.07
N CYS A 602 -9.96 0.91 -8.04
CA CYS A 602 -11.00 1.72 -7.40
C CYS A 602 -11.66 2.71 -8.38
N VAL A 603 -10.88 3.38 -9.25
CA VAL A 603 -11.44 4.22 -10.33
C VAL A 603 -12.23 3.39 -11.34
N TRP A 604 -11.81 2.15 -11.62
CA TRP A 604 -12.61 1.24 -12.44
C TRP A 604 -13.93 0.86 -11.77
N GLU A 605 -13.94 0.58 -10.45
CA GLU A 605 -15.18 0.34 -9.67
C GLU A 605 -16.14 1.53 -9.73
N ILE A 606 -15.62 2.76 -9.59
CA ILE A 606 -16.43 3.99 -9.69
C ILE A 606 -17.12 4.07 -11.06
N PHE A 607 -16.41 3.78 -12.14
CA PHE A 607 -16.94 3.84 -13.51
C PHE A 607 -17.72 2.60 -13.96
N SER A 608 -17.64 1.48 -13.24
CA SER A 608 -18.42 0.26 -13.48
C SER A 608 -19.66 0.15 -12.59
N MET A 609 -20.05 1.25 -11.92
CA MET A 609 -21.17 1.34 -10.97
C MET A 609 -21.04 0.37 -9.80
N ALA A 610 -19.86 0.39 -9.17
CA ALA A 610 -19.44 -0.46 -8.06
C ALA A 610 -19.52 -1.98 -8.35
N GLN A 611 -19.39 -2.37 -9.63
CA GLN A 611 -19.20 -3.78 -9.99
C GLN A 611 -17.88 -4.31 -9.43
N GLN A 612 -17.89 -5.55 -8.91
CA GLN A 612 -16.67 -6.19 -8.41
C GLN A 612 -15.64 -6.38 -9.55
N PRO A 613 -14.36 -5.98 -9.36
CA PRO A 613 -13.30 -6.25 -10.34
C PRO A 613 -13.14 -7.76 -10.54
N PHE A 614 -12.97 -8.20 -11.79
CA PHE A 614 -12.86 -9.61 -12.16
C PHE A 614 -13.98 -10.50 -11.56
N PHE A 615 -15.24 -10.04 -11.58
CA PHE A 615 -16.37 -10.80 -11.01
C PHE A 615 -16.54 -12.21 -11.61
N TRP A 616 -16.07 -12.43 -12.85
CA TRP A 616 -16.09 -13.70 -13.58
C TRP A 616 -14.94 -14.65 -13.25
N LEU A 617 -14.00 -14.27 -12.37
CA LEU A 617 -12.86 -15.10 -11.94
C LEU A 617 -12.94 -15.47 -10.47
N GLU A 618 -12.38 -16.62 -10.11
CA GLU A 618 -12.02 -16.93 -8.73
C GLU A 618 -10.71 -16.22 -8.33
N ASN A 619 -10.52 -15.94 -7.03
CA ASN A 619 -9.31 -15.27 -6.53
C ASN A 619 -8.00 -15.98 -6.95
N GLY A 620 -7.99 -17.31 -7.01
CA GLY A 620 -6.82 -18.09 -7.45
C GLY A 620 -6.50 -18.02 -8.95
N GLN A 621 -7.45 -17.53 -9.76
CA GLN A 621 -7.30 -17.42 -11.22
C GLN A 621 -6.80 -16.03 -11.66
N VAL A 622 -7.02 -15.00 -10.84
CA VAL A 622 -6.71 -13.59 -11.17
C VAL A 622 -5.24 -13.42 -11.58
N ILE A 623 -4.31 -13.97 -10.82
CA ILE A 623 -2.87 -13.75 -11.06
C ILE A 623 -2.41 -14.26 -12.43
N ASN A 624 -2.85 -15.45 -12.82
CA ASN A 624 -2.53 -16.05 -14.13
C ASN A 624 -3.04 -15.19 -15.30
N GLN A 625 -4.14 -14.46 -15.12
CA GLN A 625 -4.69 -13.54 -16.11
C GLN A 625 -3.93 -12.20 -16.11
N LEU A 626 -3.47 -11.71 -14.96
CA LEU A 626 -2.63 -10.52 -14.89
C LEU A 626 -1.23 -10.75 -15.51
N GLU A 627 -0.68 -11.95 -15.31
CA GLU A 627 0.60 -12.40 -15.89
C GLU A 627 0.51 -12.66 -17.40
N SER A 628 -0.64 -13.11 -17.92
CA SER A 628 -0.89 -13.22 -19.37
C SER A 628 -1.19 -11.87 -20.05
N GLY A 629 -1.20 -10.77 -19.29
CA GLY A 629 -1.41 -9.40 -19.79
C GLY A 629 -2.87 -8.92 -19.82
N ILE A 630 -3.83 -9.75 -19.40
CA ILE A 630 -5.25 -9.35 -19.30
C ILE A 630 -5.42 -8.29 -18.19
N ARG A 631 -6.33 -7.34 -18.43
CA ARG A 631 -6.69 -6.24 -17.51
C ARG A 631 -8.21 -6.05 -17.50
N LEU A 632 -8.71 -5.24 -16.57
CA LEU A 632 -10.13 -4.89 -16.50
C LEU A 632 -10.55 -4.11 -17.76
N PRO A 633 -11.68 -4.45 -18.40
CA PRO A 633 -12.11 -3.81 -19.66
C PRO A 633 -12.64 -2.40 -19.42
N LYS A 634 -12.59 -1.51 -20.43
CA LYS A 634 -13.11 -0.14 -20.31
C LYS A 634 -14.60 -0.14 -19.96
N PRO A 635 -15.03 0.47 -18.83
CA PRO A 635 -16.46 0.67 -18.55
C PRO A 635 -17.11 1.56 -19.61
N GLN A 636 -18.41 1.36 -19.87
CA GLN A 636 -19.13 1.99 -20.98
C GLN A 636 -18.95 3.52 -21.01
N HIS A 637 -19.25 4.19 -19.89
CA HIS A 637 -19.24 5.66 -19.77
C HIS A 637 -17.86 6.26 -19.45
N CYS A 638 -16.84 5.45 -19.15
CA CYS A 638 -15.48 5.90 -18.82
C CYS A 638 -14.82 6.63 -20.01
N PRO A 639 -14.35 7.89 -19.86
CA PRO A 639 -13.65 8.62 -20.92
C PRO A 639 -12.39 7.89 -21.42
N PRO A 640 -12.06 7.91 -22.73
CA PRO A 640 -10.86 7.25 -23.27
C PRO A 640 -9.54 7.76 -22.66
N THR A 641 -9.48 9.06 -22.36
CA THR A 641 -8.35 9.72 -21.66
C THR A 641 -8.14 9.14 -20.26
N LEU A 642 -9.22 8.97 -19.49
CA LEU A 642 -9.18 8.36 -18.17
C LEU A 642 -8.77 6.88 -18.24
N TYR A 643 -9.31 6.11 -19.19
CA TYR A 643 -8.91 4.70 -19.34
C TYR A 643 -7.42 4.56 -19.75
N SER A 644 -6.88 5.52 -20.50
CA SER A 644 -5.43 5.62 -20.80
C SER A 644 -4.58 6.03 -19.59
N LEU A 645 -5.19 6.58 -18.54
CA LEU A 645 -4.56 6.75 -17.23
C LEU A 645 -4.55 5.42 -16.46
N LEU A 646 -5.67 4.68 -16.47
CA LEU A 646 -5.80 3.38 -15.80
C LEU A 646 -4.86 2.31 -16.37
N SER A 647 -4.68 2.26 -17.69
CA SER A 647 -3.75 1.32 -18.32
C SER A 647 -2.28 1.55 -17.88
N ARG A 648 -1.90 2.79 -17.54
CA ARG A 648 -0.61 3.11 -16.91
C ARG A 648 -0.55 2.74 -15.43
N CYS A 649 -1.66 2.88 -14.70
CA CYS A 649 -1.76 2.40 -13.31
C CYS A 649 -1.62 0.88 -13.22
N TRP A 650 -2.09 0.14 -14.24
CA TRP A 650 -1.99 -1.31 -14.35
C TRP A 650 -0.80 -1.82 -15.18
N ALA A 651 0.24 -0.99 -15.35
CA ALA A 651 1.53 -1.48 -15.82
C ALA A 651 2.02 -2.61 -14.92
N TYR A 652 2.48 -3.72 -15.50
CA TYR A 652 2.91 -4.89 -14.73
C TYR A 652 4.08 -4.52 -13.80
N GLU A 653 5.12 -3.90 -14.37
CA GLU A 653 6.26 -3.38 -13.62
C GLU A 653 5.86 -2.22 -12.69
N PRO A 654 6.09 -2.33 -11.36
CA PRO A 654 5.71 -1.28 -10.41
C PRO A 654 6.34 0.09 -10.72
N HIS A 655 7.59 0.10 -11.19
CA HIS A 655 8.33 1.32 -11.51
C HIS A 655 7.86 2.04 -12.79
N ALA A 656 7.01 1.40 -13.60
CA ALA A 656 6.42 2.00 -14.79
C ALA A 656 5.06 2.68 -14.53
N ARG A 657 4.54 2.55 -13.30
CA ARG A 657 3.28 3.19 -12.86
C ARG A 657 3.55 4.65 -12.47
N PRO A 658 2.64 5.60 -12.76
CA PRO A 658 2.80 7.01 -12.39
C PRO A 658 2.68 7.20 -10.87
N SER A 659 3.29 8.26 -10.30
CA SER A 659 3.09 8.62 -8.88
C SER A 659 1.73 9.28 -8.64
N PHE A 660 1.27 9.34 -7.38
CA PHE A 660 -0.01 9.96 -7.06
C PHE A 660 -0.02 11.47 -7.38
N CYS A 661 1.11 12.15 -7.22
CA CYS A 661 1.25 13.54 -7.69
C CYS A 661 1.00 13.69 -9.21
N GLN A 662 1.50 12.76 -10.04
CA GLN A 662 1.28 12.78 -11.50
C GLN A 662 -0.16 12.44 -11.88
N LEU A 663 -0.79 11.52 -11.13
CA LEU A 663 -2.19 11.15 -11.29
C LEU A 663 -3.12 12.32 -10.92
N ALA A 664 -2.84 13.04 -9.83
CA ALA A 664 -3.65 14.18 -9.38
C ALA A 664 -3.67 15.30 -10.43
N CYS A 665 -2.53 15.63 -11.04
CA CYS A 665 -2.48 16.57 -12.18
C CYS A 665 -3.30 16.05 -13.37
N SER A 666 -3.08 14.79 -13.77
CA SER A 666 -3.79 14.18 -14.91
C SER A 666 -5.32 14.17 -14.72
N LEU A 667 -5.78 13.88 -13.51
CA LEU A 667 -7.21 13.85 -13.14
C LEU A 667 -7.80 15.26 -13.04
N SER A 668 -7.03 16.25 -12.57
CA SER A 668 -7.45 17.66 -12.54
C SER A 668 -7.74 18.19 -13.95
N ASP A 669 -6.89 17.88 -14.93
CA ASP A 669 -7.10 18.32 -16.31
C ASP A 669 -8.23 17.55 -17.01
N ILE A 670 -8.36 16.24 -16.77
CA ILE A 670 -9.51 15.45 -17.25
C ILE A 670 -10.84 15.96 -16.64
N HIS A 671 -10.85 16.35 -15.36
CA HIS A 671 -12.03 16.89 -14.69
C HIS A 671 -12.51 18.21 -15.30
N LYS A 672 -11.60 19.14 -15.62
CA LYS A 672 -11.94 20.41 -16.27
C LYS A 672 -12.63 20.17 -17.62
N VAL A 673 -12.05 19.32 -18.45
CA VAL A 673 -12.57 19.01 -19.80
C VAL A 673 -13.96 18.36 -19.75
N GLU A 674 -14.22 17.46 -18.79
CA GLU A 674 -15.56 16.87 -18.64
C GLU A 674 -16.58 17.89 -18.08
N MET A 675 -16.16 18.77 -17.17
CA MET A 675 -17.01 19.85 -16.65
C MET A 675 -17.39 20.88 -17.72
N GLU A 676 -16.44 21.25 -18.59
CA GLU A 676 -16.68 22.13 -19.74
C GLU A 676 -17.72 21.52 -20.70
N GLN A 677 -17.53 20.24 -21.08
CA GLN A 677 -18.50 19.52 -21.91
C GLN A 677 -19.89 19.39 -21.25
N GLU A 678 -19.95 19.17 -19.94
CA GLU A 678 -21.25 19.11 -19.25
C GLU A 678 -21.96 20.47 -19.22
N LEU A 679 -21.21 21.58 -19.12
CA LEU A 679 -21.75 22.93 -19.20
C LEU A 679 -22.24 23.27 -20.62
N GLU A 680 -21.54 22.84 -21.67
CA GLU A 680 -21.99 22.99 -23.07
C GLU A 680 -23.30 22.22 -23.31
N VAL A 681 -23.37 20.95 -22.91
CA VAL A 681 -24.58 20.11 -23.04
C VAL A 681 -25.76 20.65 -22.22
N ARG A 682 -25.50 21.36 -21.11
CA ARG A 682 -26.54 22.08 -20.35
C ARG A 682 -26.98 23.38 -21.05
N GLN A 683 -26.08 24.10 -21.73
CA GLN A 683 -26.38 25.37 -22.41
C GLN A 683 -27.12 25.22 -23.75
N ASP A 684 -26.95 24.11 -24.48
CA ASP A 684 -27.68 23.87 -25.73
C ASP A 684 -29.13 23.39 -25.52
N ARG A 685 -29.47 22.89 -24.32
CA ARG A 685 -30.79 22.30 -24.04
C ARG A 685 -32.02 23.24 -24.13
N PRO A 686 -31.93 24.58 -23.97
CA PRO A 686 -33.06 25.50 -24.12
C PRO A 686 -32.95 26.41 -25.37
N ARG A 687 -32.58 25.86 -26.55
CA ARG A 687 -32.72 26.57 -27.84
C ARG A 687 -33.56 25.86 -28.90
N SER A 688 -34.14 24.70 -28.59
CA SER A 688 -34.95 23.90 -29.53
C SER A 688 -36.46 23.92 -29.22
N SER A 689 -37.01 25.11 -28.93
CA SER A 689 -38.46 25.35 -28.89
C SER A 689 -38.79 26.81 -29.21
N MET A 690 -39.70 27.01 -30.18
CA MET A 690 -40.10 28.31 -30.78
C MET A 690 -38.94 29.06 -31.48
N SER A 691 -38.99 29.27 -32.79
CA SER A 691 -39.93 30.24 -33.37
C SER A 691 -40.35 29.97 -34.83
N THR A 692 -41.62 30.30 -35.11
CA THR A 692 -42.21 30.76 -36.39
C THR A 692 -41.77 30.16 -37.73
N VAL A 693 -42.75 29.56 -38.41
CA VAL A 693 -42.85 29.46 -39.88
C VAL A 693 -42.54 30.80 -40.54
N ASN A 694 -41.72 30.79 -41.61
CA ASN A 694 -41.88 31.76 -42.70
C ASN A 694 -41.42 31.14 -44.03
N THR A 695 -42.18 31.35 -45.10
CA THR A 695 -41.97 30.74 -46.42
C THR A 695 -41.29 31.70 -47.39
N ASN A 696 -40.34 31.25 -48.22
CA ASN A 696 -40.24 31.64 -49.65
C ASN A 696 -39.09 30.96 -50.42
N SER A 697 -39.08 31.19 -51.75
CA SER A 697 -38.07 30.87 -52.78
C SER A 697 -37.76 29.39 -53.07
N THR A 698 -38.30 28.93 -54.19
CA THR A 698 -37.98 27.71 -54.96
C THR A 698 -36.70 27.84 -55.79
N GLU A 699 -35.95 26.73 -55.98
CA GLU A 699 -35.37 26.34 -57.28
C GLU A 699 -35.14 24.81 -57.37
N PRO A 700 -35.02 24.21 -58.58
CA PRO A 700 -35.07 22.75 -58.80
C PRO A 700 -33.69 22.05 -58.95
N PRO A 701 -33.61 20.70 -58.81
CA PRO A 701 -32.35 19.95 -58.85
C PRO A 701 -31.96 19.39 -60.23
N PRO A 702 -30.65 19.34 -60.59
CA PRO A 702 -30.17 18.72 -61.84
C PRO A 702 -29.92 17.19 -61.74
N LYS A 703 -30.05 16.51 -62.89
CA LYS A 703 -29.87 15.04 -63.14
C LYS A 703 -29.69 14.82 -64.68
N PRO A 704 -29.26 13.65 -65.21
CA PRO A 704 -28.07 12.85 -64.85
C PRO A 704 -27.37 12.12 -66.05
N SER A 705 -26.04 11.92 -66.03
CA SER A 705 -25.32 10.96 -66.92
C SER A 705 -23.98 10.53 -66.28
N ARG A 706 -23.56 9.24 -66.21
CA ARG A 706 -23.32 8.17 -67.24
C ARG A 706 -22.05 8.41 -68.07
N LEU A 707 -21.16 7.42 -68.34
CA LEU A 707 -20.99 6.03 -67.84
C LEU A 707 -19.65 5.43 -68.37
N GLN A 708 -19.03 4.47 -67.68
CA GLN A 708 -18.40 3.21 -68.18
C GLN A 708 -17.81 2.44 -66.97
N ASN A 709 -18.22 1.20 -66.66
CA ASN A 709 -17.87 -0.10 -67.29
C ASN A 709 -16.40 -0.49 -66.99
N ASN A 710 -16.06 -1.68 -66.46
CA ASN A 710 -16.79 -2.95 -66.25
C ASN A 710 -16.38 -3.57 -64.87
N THR A 711 -16.89 -4.72 -64.37
CA THR A 711 -17.68 -5.83 -64.96
C THR A 711 -18.73 -6.37 -63.94
N LEU A 712 -19.25 -7.59 -64.13
CA LEU A 712 -20.22 -8.36 -63.32
C LEU A 712 -19.91 -9.88 -63.49
N PRO A 713 -20.39 -10.84 -62.65
CA PRO A 713 -21.79 -11.06 -62.18
C PRO A 713 -21.96 -11.09 -60.63
N ARG A 714 -23.12 -10.82 -59.99
CA ARG A 714 -24.53 -11.30 -60.13
C ARG A 714 -24.67 -12.77 -59.67
N VAL A 715 -25.60 -13.21 -58.79
CA VAL A 715 -26.83 -12.65 -58.15
C VAL A 715 -26.65 -12.71 -56.59
N SER A 716 -27.59 -12.60 -55.61
CA SER A 716 -29.06 -12.59 -55.45
C SER A 716 -29.49 -11.78 -54.20
N HIS A 717 -30.80 -11.65 -53.92
CA HIS A 717 -31.34 -11.11 -52.64
C HIS A 717 -31.26 -12.11 -51.47
N ILE A 718 -31.22 -11.61 -50.22
CA ILE A 718 -32.24 -11.88 -49.17
C ILE A 718 -32.06 -10.91 -47.96
N GLN A 719 -33.20 -10.59 -47.32
CA GLN A 719 -33.49 -9.96 -46.02
C GLN A 719 -32.37 -9.26 -45.20
N ALA A 720 -32.68 -8.06 -44.68
CA ALA A 720 -31.88 -7.39 -43.66
C ALA A 720 -32.06 -8.07 -42.28
N ALA A 721 -30.94 -8.48 -41.67
CA ALA A 721 -30.88 -9.04 -40.32
C ALA A 721 -30.26 -8.02 -39.33
N ASP A 722 -30.58 -8.14 -38.04
CA ASP A 722 -30.16 -7.21 -36.98
C ASP A 722 -28.62 -7.13 -36.87
N SER A 723 -28.02 -6.03 -37.30
CA SER A 723 -26.57 -5.88 -37.47
C SER A 723 -25.85 -5.53 -36.16
N ARG A 724 -26.03 -6.36 -35.14
CA ARG A 724 -25.25 -6.34 -33.90
C ARG A 724 -24.01 -7.24 -34.03
N PRO A 725 -22.85 -6.86 -33.45
CA PRO A 725 -21.66 -7.72 -33.46
C PRO A 725 -21.88 -9.06 -32.76
N ALA A 726 -21.25 -10.13 -33.26
CA ALA A 726 -21.39 -11.48 -32.71
C ALA A 726 -21.02 -11.59 -31.20
N TRP A 727 -19.97 -10.88 -30.77
CA TRP A 727 -19.55 -10.83 -29.36
C TRP A 727 -20.64 -10.28 -28.43
N GLU A 728 -21.54 -9.43 -28.94
CA GLU A 728 -22.60 -8.82 -28.14
C GLU A 728 -23.79 -9.78 -27.93
N GLN A 729 -24.05 -10.64 -28.93
CA GLN A 729 -24.99 -11.77 -28.80
C GLN A 729 -24.41 -12.83 -27.84
N GLU A 730 -23.11 -13.11 -27.94
CA GLU A 730 -22.39 -14.04 -27.07
C GLU A 730 -22.38 -13.57 -25.60
N ARG A 731 -22.14 -12.27 -25.34
CA ARG A 731 -22.27 -11.67 -23.99
C ARG A 731 -23.66 -11.91 -23.39
N VAL A 732 -24.72 -11.64 -24.16
CA VAL A 732 -26.11 -11.83 -23.71
C VAL A 732 -26.41 -13.31 -23.47
N HIS A 733 -25.84 -14.23 -24.25
CA HIS A 733 -25.98 -15.67 -24.04
C HIS A 733 -25.32 -16.14 -22.73
N VAL A 734 -24.09 -15.68 -22.45
CA VAL A 734 -23.37 -15.96 -21.20
C VAL A 734 -24.09 -15.40 -19.98
N GLU A 735 -24.58 -14.16 -20.06
CA GLU A 735 -25.27 -13.51 -18.94
C GLU A 735 -26.61 -14.19 -18.59
N ASN A 736 -27.40 -14.58 -19.60
CA ASN A 736 -28.60 -15.40 -19.38
C ASN A 736 -28.26 -16.77 -18.77
N THR A 737 -27.14 -17.38 -19.17
CA THR A 737 -26.68 -18.66 -18.62
C THR A 737 -26.28 -18.53 -17.14
N LEU A 738 -25.59 -17.46 -16.76
CA LEU A 738 -25.25 -17.17 -15.36
C LEU A 738 -26.49 -16.87 -14.49
N GLN A 739 -27.48 -16.14 -15.03
CA GLN A 739 -28.76 -15.91 -14.34
C GLN A 739 -29.62 -17.18 -14.22
N ARG A 740 -29.41 -18.18 -15.09
CA ARG A 740 -30.02 -19.50 -14.97
C ARG A 740 -29.34 -20.32 -13.87
N GLN A 741 -28.01 -20.45 -13.92
CA GLN A 741 -27.21 -21.20 -12.93
C GLN A 741 -27.42 -20.70 -11.50
N ARG A 742 -27.53 -19.38 -11.28
CA ARG A 742 -27.84 -18.81 -9.95
C ARG A 742 -29.23 -19.19 -9.41
N ARG A 743 -30.21 -19.43 -10.28
CA ARG A 743 -31.55 -19.88 -9.87
C ARG A 743 -31.59 -21.37 -9.60
N GLU A 744 -30.91 -22.17 -10.42
CA GLU A 744 -30.74 -23.61 -10.21
C GLU A 744 -30.08 -23.87 -8.84
N MET A 745 -28.91 -23.26 -8.58
CA MET A 745 -28.20 -23.34 -7.30
C MET A 745 -29.05 -22.99 -6.07
N LEU A 746 -29.98 -22.03 -6.18
CA LEU A 746 -30.85 -21.64 -5.07
C LEU A 746 -31.92 -22.72 -4.79
N MET A 747 -32.47 -23.35 -5.84
CA MET A 747 -33.41 -24.46 -5.73
C MET A 747 -32.72 -25.72 -5.18
N ASP A 748 -31.50 -26.01 -5.63
CA ASP A 748 -30.72 -27.18 -5.18
C ASP A 748 -30.45 -27.13 -3.67
N ARG A 749 -30.13 -25.94 -3.16
CA ARG A 749 -30.00 -25.69 -1.72
C ARG A 749 -31.32 -25.90 -0.97
N GLN A 750 -32.44 -25.36 -1.48
CA GLN A 750 -33.74 -25.51 -0.85
C GLN A 750 -34.21 -26.98 -0.83
N TRP A 751 -33.87 -27.75 -1.87
CA TRP A 751 -34.15 -29.20 -1.93
C TRP A 751 -33.35 -29.98 -0.88
N LEU A 752 -32.03 -29.70 -0.72
CA LEU A 752 -31.23 -30.30 0.36
C LEU A 752 -31.78 -29.96 1.76
N GLU A 753 -32.19 -28.70 1.98
CA GLU A 753 -32.83 -28.26 3.22
C GLU A 753 -34.23 -28.88 3.45
N GLN A 754 -34.82 -29.58 2.48
CA GLN A 754 -36.06 -30.36 2.61
C GLN A 754 -35.79 -31.86 2.83
N GLU A 755 -34.87 -32.46 2.10
CA GLU A 755 -34.45 -33.86 2.31
C GLU A 755 -33.81 -34.06 3.69
N GLU A 756 -32.97 -33.12 4.15
CA GLU A 756 -32.38 -33.18 5.51
C GLU A 756 -33.47 -33.23 6.60
N LYS A 757 -34.60 -32.54 6.39
CA LYS A 757 -35.75 -32.54 7.33
C LYS A 757 -36.62 -33.80 7.26
N GLN A 758 -36.55 -34.57 6.17
CA GLN A 758 -37.23 -35.86 6.04
C GLN A 758 -36.42 -37.02 6.66
N LEU A 759 -35.11 -36.85 6.79
CA LEU A 759 -34.18 -37.87 7.27
C LEU A 759 -33.86 -37.80 8.77
N ASP A 760 -34.25 -36.71 9.47
CA ASP A 760 -33.94 -36.48 10.89
C ASP A 760 -35.08 -36.97 11.82
N PRO A 761 -34.85 -38.00 12.68
CA PRO A 761 -35.88 -38.51 13.58
C PRO A 761 -36.18 -37.63 14.80
N VAL A 762 -35.36 -36.62 15.11
CA VAL A 762 -35.24 -36.06 16.48
C VAL A 762 -35.99 -34.73 16.67
N VAL A 763 -37.12 -34.54 15.97
CA VAL A 763 -38.03 -33.39 16.17
C VAL A 763 -39.49 -33.84 16.33
N ARG A 764 -39.73 -34.82 17.22
CA ARG A 764 -41.07 -35.27 17.65
C ARG A 764 -41.20 -35.58 19.14
N LEU A 765 -40.58 -34.75 19.98
CA LEU A 765 -41.01 -34.56 21.38
C LEU A 765 -40.67 -33.13 21.83
N ASP A 766 -41.38 -32.66 22.85
CA ASP A 766 -41.23 -31.38 23.56
C ASP A 766 -41.24 -30.08 22.70
N SER A 767 -42.20 -29.16 22.83
CA SER A 767 -42.98 -28.82 24.03
C SER A 767 -44.24 -28.00 23.73
N HIS A 768 -45.28 -28.17 24.55
CA HIS A 768 -46.46 -27.29 24.56
C HIS A 768 -46.20 -26.04 25.42
N THR A 769 -46.12 -24.85 24.82
CA THR A 769 -46.41 -23.58 25.52
C THR A 769 -47.17 -22.61 24.61
N LYS A 770 -47.93 -21.68 25.19
CA LYS A 770 -48.96 -20.88 24.49
C LYS A 770 -48.47 -19.48 24.07
N ASN A 771 -48.91 -19.02 22.90
CA ASN A 771 -48.96 -17.59 22.55
C ASN A 771 -50.27 -16.95 23.03
N PRO A 772 -50.27 -15.70 23.51
CA PRO A 772 -51.48 -14.90 23.70
C PRO A 772 -51.78 -13.99 22.49
N GLU A 773 -52.83 -14.36 21.74
CA GLU A 773 -53.87 -13.49 21.15
C GLU A 773 -53.55 -12.38 20.11
N LYS A 774 -54.58 -11.99 19.36
CA LYS A 774 -54.58 -10.96 18.28
C LYS A 774 -55.66 -9.90 18.53
N GLY A 775 -55.42 -8.68 18.06
CA GLY A 775 -56.46 -7.67 17.75
C GLY A 775 -56.63 -7.46 16.22
N PRO A 776 -57.73 -6.88 15.72
CA PRO A 776 -58.22 -7.18 14.37
C PRO A 776 -58.20 -6.03 13.32
N GLU A 777 -58.40 -6.45 12.06
CA GLU A 777 -58.98 -5.75 10.89
C GLU A 777 -58.39 -4.41 10.37
N ASN A 778 -57.97 -4.41 9.09
CA ASN A 778 -58.62 -3.69 7.98
C ASN A 778 -57.96 -4.01 6.60
N GLY A 779 -58.70 -3.75 5.51
CA GLY A 779 -58.29 -3.80 4.08
C GLY A 779 -59.35 -3.09 3.22
N PRO A 780 -59.36 -3.15 1.87
CA PRO A 780 -58.42 -3.75 0.89
C PRO A 780 -57.67 -2.61 0.12
N PRO A 781 -57.43 -2.52 -1.23
CA PRO A 781 -58.14 -3.05 -2.42
C PRO A 781 -57.27 -3.84 -3.45
N GLU A 782 -57.94 -4.38 -4.48
CA GLU A 782 -57.33 -5.12 -5.62
C GLU A 782 -56.67 -4.21 -6.68
N LYS A 783 -55.93 -4.83 -7.63
CA LYS A 783 -55.44 -4.19 -8.87
C LYS A 783 -55.61 -5.11 -10.10
N PRO A 784 -55.63 -4.56 -11.34
CA PRO A 784 -56.11 -5.26 -12.54
C PRO A 784 -55.15 -6.33 -13.11
N PRO A 785 -55.64 -7.25 -13.98
CA PRO A 785 -54.82 -8.31 -14.58
C PRO A 785 -53.79 -7.80 -15.59
N MET A 786 -52.67 -8.52 -15.70
CA MET A 786 -51.63 -8.29 -16.72
C MET A 786 -51.65 -9.36 -17.84
N PRO A 787 -50.99 -9.10 -19.00
CA PRO A 787 -50.99 -10.00 -20.16
C PRO A 787 -50.33 -11.37 -19.91
N PRO A 788 -50.54 -12.38 -20.79
CA PRO A 788 -50.12 -13.76 -20.56
C PRO A 788 -48.60 -13.94 -20.51
N ALA A 789 -48.16 -14.90 -19.67
CA ALA A 789 -46.76 -15.14 -19.38
C ALA A 789 -45.99 -15.77 -20.55
N VAL A 790 -44.74 -15.31 -20.73
CA VAL A 790 -43.72 -16.04 -21.51
C VAL A 790 -43.25 -17.26 -20.68
N SER A 791 -43.00 -18.37 -21.36
CA SER A 791 -42.76 -19.71 -20.79
C SER A 791 -41.74 -19.75 -19.64
N GLN A 792 -42.18 -20.22 -18.48
CA GLN A 792 -41.30 -20.67 -17.39
C GLN A 792 -40.89 -22.13 -17.62
N PRO A 793 -39.61 -22.51 -17.41
CA PRO A 793 -39.22 -23.91 -17.21
C PRO A 793 -39.73 -24.44 -15.85
N LEU A 794 -40.28 -25.65 -15.81
CA LEU A 794 -40.76 -26.29 -14.59
C LEU A 794 -39.63 -26.97 -13.77
N PRO A 795 -39.88 -27.32 -12.50
CA PRO A 795 -38.91 -28.03 -11.64
C PRO A 795 -38.58 -29.47 -12.07
N THR A 796 -37.60 -30.05 -11.37
CA THR A 796 -37.17 -31.46 -11.33
C THR A 796 -38.17 -32.51 -11.85
N ALA A 797 -37.73 -33.34 -12.79
CA ALA A 797 -38.55 -34.34 -13.47
C ALA A 797 -39.08 -35.46 -12.54
N GLU A 798 -40.35 -35.83 -12.74
CA GLU A 798 -41.03 -36.93 -12.03
C GLU A 798 -40.63 -38.32 -12.57
N LEU A 799 -39.38 -38.68 -12.34
CA LEU A 799 -38.82 -39.99 -12.69
C LEU A 799 -39.17 -41.05 -11.64
N ASP A 800 -39.44 -42.27 -12.10
CA ASP A 800 -39.54 -43.43 -11.21
C ASP A 800 -38.16 -43.76 -10.60
N ARG A 801 -38.04 -43.64 -9.27
CA ARG A 801 -36.82 -43.97 -8.52
C ARG A 801 -36.74 -45.44 -8.10
N SER A 802 -37.75 -46.26 -8.41
CA SER A 802 -37.86 -47.66 -8.02
C SER A 802 -36.75 -48.52 -8.66
N GLY A 803 -35.69 -48.77 -7.91
CA GLY A 803 -34.53 -49.55 -8.35
C GLY A 803 -33.41 -48.74 -9.00
N ASP A 804 -33.43 -47.40 -8.92
CA ASP A 804 -32.32 -46.56 -9.38
C ASP A 804 -31.11 -46.66 -8.43
N GLN A 805 -30.08 -47.39 -8.86
CA GLN A 805 -28.86 -47.60 -8.06
C GLN A 805 -28.06 -46.29 -7.84
N VAL A 806 -28.09 -45.36 -8.81
CA VAL A 806 -27.37 -44.08 -8.69
C VAL A 806 -28.05 -43.21 -7.63
N TYR A 807 -29.38 -43.05 -7.71
CA TYR A 807 -30.16 -42.39 -6.66
C TYR A 807 -29.96 -43.04 -5.28
N THR A 808 -29.99 -44.37 -5.22
CA THR A 808 -29.78 -45.13 -3.97
C THR A 808 -28.39 -44.87 -3.38
N ALA A 809 -27.34 -44.83 -4.21
CA ALA A 809 -25.98 -44.56 -3.76
C ALA A 809 -25.78 -43.10 -3.31
N ILE A 810 -26.43 -42.12 -3.95
CA ILE A 810 -26.42 -40.71 -3.50
C ILE A 810 -27.15 -40.55 -2.16
N MET A 811 -28.32 -41.18 -1.99
CA MET A 811 -29.00 -41.23 -0.69
C MET A 811 -28.13 -41.87 0.39
N ALA A 812 -27.31 -42.88 0.04
CA ALA A 812 -26.32 -43.47 0.94
C ALA A 812 -25.09 -42.57 1.21
N ILE A 813 -24.79 -41.56 0.40
CA ILE A 813 -23.81 -40.51 0.73
C ILE A 813 -24.45 -39.49 1.67
N VAL A 814 -25.62 -38.93 1.30
CA VAL A 814 -26.36 -37.94 2.10
C VAL A 814 -26.60 -38.47 3.52
N LYS A 815 -27.04 -39.72 3.66
CA LYS A 815 -27.23 -40.37 4.97
C LYS A 815 -25.94 -40.45 5.80
N GLN A 816 -24.79 -40.76 5.18
CA GLN A 816 -23.51 -40.80 5.92
C GLN A 816 -22.98 -39.40 6.26
N VAL A 817 -23.29 -38.37 5.47
CA VAL A 817 -22.95 -36.98 5.79
C VAL A 817 -23.83 -36.45 6.94
N VAL A 818 -25.12 -36.76 6.97
CA VAL A 818 -26.01 -36.46 8.11
C VAL A 818 -25.59 -37.24 9.36
N GLN A 819 -25.21 -38.51 9.22
CA GLN A 819 -24.67 -39.29 10.34
C GLN A 819 -23.37 -38.65 10.88
N LEU A 820 -22.42 -38.28 10.01
CA LEU A 820 -21.20 -37.56 10.39
C LEU A 820 -21.51 -36.22 11.11
N LYS A 821 -22.50 -35.46 10.64
CA LYS A 821 -22.95 -34.20 11.27
C LYS A 821 -23.44 -34.40 12.71
N ASN A 822 -24.10 -35.52 12.98
CA ASN A 822 -24.58 -35.88 14.31
C ASN A 822 -23.45 -36.44 15.19
N ASP A 823 -22.67 -37.37 14.64
CA ASP A 823 -21.58 -38.07 15.32
C ASP A 823 -20.41 -37.15 15.71
N VAL A 824 -20.09 -36.12 14.92
CA VAL A 824 -18.96 -35.22 15.21
C VAL A 824 -19.12 -34.44 16.52
N LYS A 825 -20.34 -34.32 17.04
CA LYS A 825 -20.62 -33.70 18.35
C LYS A 825 -20.36 -34.63 19.54
N THR A 826 -20.32 -35.95 19.32
CA THR A 826 -20.28 -36.98 20.38
C THR A 826 -19.06 -37.90 20.31
N LEU A 827 -18.56 -38.19 19.10
CA LEU A 827 -17.39 -39.06 18.89
C LEU A 827 -16.07 -38.38 19.27
N PRO A 828 -15.12 -39.14 19.84
CA PRO A 828 -13.75 -38.69 20.03
C PRO A 828 -13.03 -38.53 18.68
N ALA A 829 -12.08 -37.61 18.60
CA ALA A 829 -11.38 -37.30 17.36
C ALA A 829 -10.51 -38.46 16.80
N SER A 830 -10.27 -39.51 17.60
CA SER A 830 -9.70 -40.79 17.14
C SER A 830 -10.58 -41.53 16.13
N GLU A 831 -11.89 -41.30 16.13
CA GLU A 831 -12.87 -42.08 15.37
C GLU A 831 -13.39 -41.37 14.11
N TYR A 832 -13.11 -40.07 13.93
CA TYR A 832 -13.44 -39.35 12.68
C TYR A 832 -12.92 -40.04 11.40
N PRO A 833 -11.74 -40.72 11.38
CA PRO A 833 -11.31 -41.52 10.23
C PRO A 833 -12.21 -42.71 9.89
N GLN A 834 -12.98 -43.24 10.86
CA GLN A 834 -13.94 -44.32 10.60
C GLN A 834 -15.20 -43.76 9.93
N ALA A 835 -15.73 -42.65 10.45
CA ALA A 835 -16.90 -41.98 9.89
C ALA A 835 -16.63 -41.43 8.46
N VAL A 836 -15.50 -40.75 8.23
CA VAL A 836 -15.11 -40.28 6.89
C VAL A 836 -14.80 -41.44 5.95
N LYS A 837 -14.27 -42.57 6.45
CA LYS A 837 -14.11 -43.80 5.65
C LYS A 837 -15.46 -44.38 5.21
N ALA A 838 -16.53 -44.26 6.01
CA ALA A 838 -17.87 -44.67 5.61
C ALA A 838 -18.42 -43.83 4.44
N VAL A 839 -18.28 -42.50 4.52
CA VAL A 839 -18.60 -41.58 3.40
C VAL A 839 -17.82 -41.95 2.13
N GLY A 840 -16.50 -42.23 2.25
CA GLY A 840 -15.65 -42.68 1.15
C GLY A 840 -15.91 -44.11 0.66
N ILE A 841 -16.73 -44.91 1.35
CA ILE A 841 -17.26 -46.19 0.84
C ILE A 841 -18.52 -45.93 0.02
N SER A 842 -19.46 -45.12 0.52
CA SER A 842 -20.65 -44.71 -0.24
C SER A 842 -20.27 -44.03 -1.56
N LEU A 843 -19.25 -43.15 -1.57
CA LEU A 843 -18.80 -42.49 -2.81
C LEU A 843 -18.25 -43.48 -3.85
N ARG A 844 -17.51 -44.52 -3.44
CA ARG A 844 -17.08 -45.57 -4.39
C ARG A 844 -18.25 -46.37 -4.94
N SER A 845 -19.28 -46.62 -4.13
CA SER A 845 -20.50 -47.26 -4.61
C SER A 845 -21.22 -46.39 -5.66
N LEU A 846 -21.30 -45.07 -5.45
CA LEU A 846 -21.86 -44.15 -6.42
C LEU A 846 -21.05 -44.12 -7.72
N ILE A 847 -19.72 -44.01 -7.62
CA ILE A 847 -18.82 -44.02 -8.78
C ILE A 847 -19.03 -45.30 -9.60
N GLN A 848 -19.09 -46.47 -8.94
CA GLN A 848 -19.36 -47.74 -9.62
C GLN A 848 -20.75 -47.76 -10.30
N SER A 849 -21.82 -47.38 -9.58
CA SER A 849 -23.17 -47.35 -10.16
C SER A 849 -23.34 -46.34 -11.32
N VAL A 850 -22.46 -45.34 -11.42
CA VAL A 850 -22.38 -44.44 -12.58
C VAL A 850 -21.52 -45.05 -13.70
N ASP A 851 -20.41 -45.71 -13.38
CA ASP A 851 -19.57 -46.44 -14.34
C ASP A 851 -20.29 -47.62 -15.00
N ASP A 852 -21.18 -48.30 -14.28
CA ASP A 852 -22.03 -49.37 -14.83
C ASP A 852 -23.08 -48.85 -15.84
N ILE A 853 -23.45 -47.56 -15.74
CA ILE A 853 -24.45 -46.91 -16.60
C ILE A 853 -23.80 -46.13 -17.75
N LEU A 854 -22.58 -45.59 -17.57
CA LEU A 854 -21.86 -44.77 -18.55
C LEU A 854 -21.79 -45.38 -19.98
N PRO A 855 -21.57 -46.69 -20.17
CA PRO A 855 -21.60 -47.33 -21.50
C PRO A 855 -22.96 -47.27 -22.23
N SER A 856 -24.05 -47.01 -21.51
CA SER A 856 -25.41 -46.87 -22.08
C SER A 856 -25.79 -45.42 -22.44
N LEU A 857 -24.94 -44.45 -22.09
CA LEU A 857 -25.20 -43.01 -22.26
C LEU A 857 -24.47 -42.44 -23.48
N HIS A 858 -25.02 -41.37 -24.05
CA HIS A 858 -24.47 -40.74 -25.25
C HIS A 858 -23.11 -40.06 -24.98
N CYS A 859 -22.16 -40.23 -25.89
CA CYS A 859 -20.76 -39.81 -25.75
C CYS A 859 -20.53 -38.29 -25.57
N SER A 860 -21.55 -37.46 -25.80
CA SER A 860 -21.50 -36.03 -25.52
C SER A 860 -21.67 -35.69 -24.03
N VAL A 861 -22.25 -36.58 -23.23
CA VAL A 861 -22.53 -36.36 -21.80
C VAL A 861 -21.58 -37.15 -20.88
N THR A 862 -20.91 -38.19 -21.40
CA THR A 862 -19.92 -38.96 -20.65
C THR A 862 -18.76 -38.10 -20.15
N THR A 863 -18.32 -37.10 -20.93
CA THR A 863 -17.28 -36.13 -20.55
C THR A 863 -17.69 -35.22 -19.39
N GLU A 864 -18.98 -34.84 -19.31
CA GLU A 864 -19.55 -34.01 -18.25
C GLU A 864 -19.62 -34.82 -16.94
N ILE A 865 -20.17 -36.03 -17.02
CA ILE A 865 -20.27 -37.00 -15.90
C ILE A 865 -18.86 -37.36 -15.36
N GLU A 866 -17.89 -37.61 -16.24
CA GLU A 866 -16.50 -37.92 -15.86
C GLU A 866 -15.75 -36.70 -15.28
N GLY A 867 -16.16 -35.48 -15.63
CA GLY A 867 -15.73 -34.26 -14.96
C GLY A 867 -16.22 -34.21 -13.51
N THR A 868 -17.52 -34.44 -13.29
CA THR A 868 -18.12 -34.45 -11.95
C THR A 868 -17.60 -35.62 -11.08
N LYS A 869 -17.35 -36.80 -11.66
CA LYS A 869 -16.66 -37.90 -10.95
C LYS A 869 -15.26 -37.48 -10.43
N LYS A 870 -14.52 -36.67 -11.19
CA LYS A 870 -13.22 -36.14 -10.75
C LYS A 870 -13.34 -35.06 -9.67
N LEU A 871 -14.40 -34.24 -9.72
CA LEU A 871 -14.75 -33.29 -8.67
C LEU A 871 -14.98 -34.03 -7.34
N LEU A 872 -15.89 -35.00 -7.29
CA LEU A 872 -16.19 -35.74 -6.04
C LEU A 872 -14.96 -36.43 -5.40
N ASN A 873 -14.02 -36.93 -6.21
CA ASN A 873 -12.77 -37.50 -5.70
C ASN A 873 -11.85 -36.43 -5.07
N LYS A 874 -11.83 -35.21 -5.61
CA LYS A 874 -11.13 -34.06 -5.04
C LYS A 874 -11.81 -33.61 -3.74
N ASP A 875 -13.14 -33.59 -3.68
CA ASP A 875 -13.90 -33.12 -2.51
C ASP A 875 -13.83 -34.11 -1.34
N LEU A 876 -13.81 -35.42 -1.62
CA LEU A 876 -13.45 -36.43 -0.60
C LEU A 876 -12.00 -36.23 -0.11
N GLY A 877 -11.08 -35.85 -0.99
CA GLY A 877 -9.72 -35.47 -0.61
C GLY A 877 -9.68 -34.28 0.36
N GLU A 878 -10.47 -33.24 0.10
CA GLU A 878 -10.56 -32.08 0.98
C GLU A 878 -11.26 -32.40 2.31
N LEU A 879 -12.31 -33.23 2.31
CA LEU A 879 -12.92 -33.76 3.53
C LEU A 879 -11.89 -34.51 4.40
N ILE A 880 -11.02 -35.34 3.79
CA ILE A 880 -9.92 -36.03 4.50
C ILE A 880 -8.89 -35.04 5.05
N ASN A 881 -8.58 -33.95 4.33
CA ASN A 881 -7.68 -32.89 4.82
C ASN A 881 -8.27 -32.15 6.02
N LYS A 882 -9.54 -31.71 5.94
CA LYS A 882 -10.24 -31.04 7.03
C LYS A 882 -10.41 -31.95 8.24
N MET A 883 -10.69 -33.24 8.03
CA MET A 883 -10.72 -34.24 9.08
C MET A 883 -9.37 -34.35 9.81
N ARG A 884 -8.25 -34.47 9.09
CA ARG A 884 -6.90 -34.49 9.70
C ARG A 884 -6.62 -33.23 10.52
N LEU A 885 -7.04 -32.06 10.03
CA LEU A 885 -6.90 -30.79 10.76
C LEU A 885 -7.73 -30.78 12.05
N ALA A 886 -8.95 -31.32 12.03
CA ALA A 886 -9.80 -31.49 13.21
C ALA A 886 -9.26 -32.51 14.22
N GLN A 887 -8.55 -33.56 13.76
CA GLN A 887 -7.83 -34.48 14.65
C GLN A 887 -6.65 -33.78 15.34
N GLN A 888 -5.83 -33.05 14.58
CA GLN A 888 -4.65 -32.34 15.10
C GLN A 888 -5.02 -31.22 16.09
N ASN A 889 -6.15 -30.56 15.89
CA ASN A 889 -6.65 -29.47 16.76
C ASN A 889 -7.70 -29.93 17.78
N SER A 890 -7.85 -31.24 18.01
CA SER A 890 -8.90 -31.80 18.86
C SER A 890 -8.84 -31.40 20.34
N ILE A 891 -7.69 -30.88 20.79
CA ILE A 891 -7.43 -30.39 22.15
C ILE A 891 -7.12 -28.88 22.22
N THR A 892 -7.26 -28.14 21.11
CA THR A 892 -7.00 -26.69 21.06
C THR A 892 -8.31 -25.90 21.01
N SER A 893 -8.24 -24.58 21.24
CA SER A 893 -9.39 -23.66 21.09
C SER A 893 -9.98 -23.64 19.66
N LEU A 894 -9.26 -24.17 18.66
CA LEU A 894 -9.70 -24.26 17.27
C LEU A 894 -10.58 -25.50 17.00
N LYS A 895 -10.79 -26.39 17.98
CA LYS A 895 -11.55 -27.64 17.84
C LYS A 895 -12.88 -27.48 17.08
N GLU A 896 -13.73 -26.55 17.54
CA GLU A 896 -15.08 -26.38 17.00
C GLU A 896 -15.08 -25.83 15.57
N GLU A 897 -14.19 -24.88 15.27
CA GLU A 897 -14.04 -24.35 13.91
C GLU A 897 -13.42 -25.38 12.95
N CYS A 898 -12.49 -26.22 13.41
CA CYS A 898 -12.00 -27.35 12.60
C CYS A 898 -13.08 -28.42 12.35
N GLN A 899 -13.90 -28.74 13.35
CA GLN A 899 -15.07 -29.62 13.17
C GLN A 899 -16.06 -29.02 12.15
N LYS A 900 -16.38 -27.73 12.28
CA LYS A 900 -17.28 -26.99 11.36
C LYS A 900 -16.75 -26.96 9.93
N GLN A 901 -15.44 -26.80 9.72
CA GLN A 901 -14.83 -26.90 8.38
C GLN A 901 -14.86 -28.32 7.80
N MET A 902 -14.73 -29.36 8.63
CA MET A 902 -14.89 -30.75 8.18
C MET A 902 -16.34 -31.02 7.76
N LEU A 903 -17.33 -30.55 8.52
CA LEU A 903 -18.74 -30.68 8.15
C LEU A 903 -19.09 -29.88 6.91
N ALA A 904 -18.54 -28.67 6.72
CA ALA A 904 -18.72 -27.90 5.49
C ALA A 904 -18.22 -28.67 4.25
N ALA A 905 -17.04 -29.29 4.31
CA ALA A 905 -16.52 -30.12 3.22
C ALA A 905 -17.40 -31.36 2.95
N ALA A 906 -17.97 -31.97 3.99
CA ALA A 906 -18.91 -33.08 3.84
C ALA A 906 -20.23 -32.66 3.17
N HIS A 907 -20.75 -31.48 3.51
CA HIS A 907 -21.94 -30.90 2.87
C HIS A 907 -21.69 -30.55 1.39
N THR A 908 -20.51 -30.02 1.02
CA THR A 908 -20.13 -29.81 -0.38
C THR A 908 -20.13 -31.13 -1.16
N LEU A 909 -19.48 -32.18 -0.64
CA LEU A 909 -19.46 -33.50 -1.27
C LEU A 909 -20.88 -34.07 -1.48
N ALA A 910 -21.83 -33.81 -0.57
CA ALA A 910 -23.22 -34.21 -0.73
C ALA A 910 -23.96 -33.42 -1.82
N LEU A 911 -23.76 -32.09 -1.89
CA LEU A 911 -24.32 -31.23 -2.94
C LEU A 911 -23.79 -31.62 -4.32
N ASP A 912 -22.49 -31.82 -4.48
CA ASP A 912 -21.93 -32.22 -5.78
C ASP A 912 -22.31 -33.66 -6.15
N SER A 913 -22.62 -34.53 -5.17
CA SER A 913 -23.21 -35.84 -5.43
C SER A 913 -24.64 -35.73 -5.97
N LYS A 914 -25.42 -34.71 -5.57
CA LYS A 914 -26.70 -34.37 -6.21
C LYS A 914 -26.48 -33.80 -7.62
N ASN A 915 -25.51 -32.90 -7.80
CA ASN A 915 -25.20 -32.34 -9.13
C ASN A 915 -24.86 -33.46 -10.15
N LEU A 916 -24.21 -34.54 -9.70
CA LEU A 916 -24.00 -35.76 -10.49
C LEU A 916 -25.31 -36.50 -10.83
N LEU A 917 -26.28 -36.58 -9.91
CA LEU A 917 -27.61 -37.14 -10.17
C LEU A 917 -28.32 -36.38 -11.29
N ASP A 918 -28.38 -35.05 -11.19
CA ASP A 918 -29.10 -34.21 -12.16
C ASP A 918 -28.46 -34.27 -13.56
N ALA A 919 -27.13 -34.39 -13.64
CA ALA A 919 -26.41 -34.64 -14.89
C ALA A 919 -26.75 -36.04 -15.48
N VAL A 920 -26.78 -37.08 -14.65
CA VAL A 920 -27.13 -38.45 -15.07
C VAL A 920 -28.61 -38.57 -15.48
N ASP A 921 -29.53 -37.90 -14.78
CA ASP A 921 -30.95 -37.87 -15.15
C ASP A 921 -31.21 -37.08 -16.42
N GLN A 922 -30.53 -35.94 -16.62
CA GLN A 922 -30.55 -35.25 -17.91
C GLN A 922 -30.00 -36.13 -19.04
N ALA A 923 -28.96 -36.93 -18.78
CA ALA A 923 -28.44 -37.90 -19.76
C ALA A 923 -29.48 -38.99 -20.10
N ARG A 924 -30.14 -39.57 -19.08
CA ARG A 924 -31.20 -40.59 -19.23
C ARG A 924 -32.40 -40.07 -20.01
N VAL A 925 -32.85 -38.84 -19.74
CA VAL A 925 -33.93 -38.17 -20.48
C VAL A 925 -33.53 -37.93 -21.93
N ARG A 926 -32.33 -37.38 -22.20
CA ARG A 926 -31.81 -37.17 -23.57
C ARG A 926 -31.63 -38.48 -24.35
N ALA A 927 -31.47 -39.61 -23.67
CA ALA A 927 -31.31 -40.94 -24.27
C ALA A 927 -32.62 -41.75 -24.42
N ASN A 928 -33.79 -41.20 -24.04
CA ASN A 928 -35.07 -41.92 -23.93
C ASN A 928 -35.02 -43.16 -23.00
N LEU A 929 -34.11 -43.17 -22.02
CA LEU A 929 -33.98 -44.23 -21.00
C LEU A 929 -34.74 -43.91 -19.70
N ALA A 930 -35.36 -42.74 -19.63
CA ALA A 930 -36.14 -42.28 -18.48
C ALA A 930 -37.48 -43.05 -18.35
N LYS A 931 -37.74 -43.60 -17.16
CA LYS A 931 -39.08 -44.10 -16.80
C LYS A 931 -39.89 -42.99 -16.15
N PRO A 932 -41.06 -42.60 -16.69
CA PRO A 932 -42.00 -41.75 -15.96
C PRO A 932 -42.56 -42.51 -14.75
N ARG A 933 -42.88 -41.76 -13.69
CA ARG A 933 -43.51 -42.30 -12.48
C ARG A 933 -44.85 -42.98 -12.81
N PRO A 934 -45.15 -44.18 -12.28
CA PRO A 934 -46.46 -44.80 -12.46
C PRO A 934 -47.53 -43.97 -11.73
N GLU A 935 -48.65 -43.70 -12.42
CA GLU A 935 -49.79 -42.97 -11.86
C GLU A 935 -50.42 -43.77 -10.70
N ALA A 936 -50.78 -43.08 -9.62
CA ALA A 936 -51.47 -43.71 -8.50
C ALA A 936 -52.93 -44.02 -8.91
N PRO A 937 -53.48 -45.19 -8.53
CA PRO A 937 -54.83 -45.58 -8.96
C PRO A 937 -55.87 -44.59 -8.41
N ASP A 938 -56.80 -44.19 -9.28
CA ASP A 938 -57.86 -43.24 -8.97
C ASP A 938 -58.61 -43.61 -7.68
N LYS A 939 -58.72 -42.63 -6.76
CA LYS A 939 -59.77 -42.68 -5.74
C LYS A 939 -61.11 -42.41 -6.40
N ALA A 940 -61.73 -43.48 -6.87
CA ALA A 940 -63.11 -43.49 -7.34
C ALA A 940 -64.06 -42.84 -6.31
N SER A 941 -65.18 -42.33 -6.80
CA SER A 941 -66.20 -41.69 -6.00
C SER A 941 -66.76 -42.60 -4.90
N SER A 942 -66.62 -42.16 -3.65
CA SER A 942 -67.54 -42.54 -2.57
C SER A 942 -68.13 -41.25 -2.01
N GLY A 943 -69.43 -41.06 -2.20
CA GLY A 943 -70.18 -39.96 -1.61
C GLY A 943 -70.95 -40.45 -0.40
N GLU A 944 -70.62 -39.90 0.76
CA GLU A 944 -71.48 -39.64 1.93
C GLU A 944 -70.80 -38.58 2.81
#